data_AF-A0A932QDL5-F1
#
_entry.id   AF-A0A932QDL5-F1
#
_cell.length_a   1.000
_cell.length_b   1.000
_cell.length_c   1.000
_cell.angle_alpha   90.00
_cell.angle_beta   90.00
_cell.angle_gamma   90.00
#
_symmetry.space_group_name_H-M   'P 1'
#
loop_
_entity.id
_entity.type
_entity.pdbx_description
1 polymer ?
#
loop_
_entity_poly.entity_id
_entity_poly.type
_entity_poly.pdbx_seq_one_letter_code
_entity_poly.pdbx_strand_id
1 'polypeptide(L)'
;MTQLLSKKAVFGLGDTIVREIALYQLSQTCGINGEIRSFWNMKLNITFLGFIAGLVFSTGAYAGNCIGEICVGGLVIDSSDRIGTVEMIGSETVTYSVPGYNPLVASASQLAPEQAGKGGVSRGVTVMDASERIGTVSRFFANGKVQYNVPGYNPLIDLVGTLSPQVAEYPGHKDVSAKSVVIDSSERVGTVEMVFGNGKVQYNVDGYNPLITGIASLSPEVKSIDSLKPRVTIIDAGNRIGTVRNLFANRKVIYLVSGYNPLFAEAKTLNIRVEKIGALTPGTTIIDSSDRVGSVAQLFANGKAQYNVPGYNPLIDMVGSLAHLVAEYSGRNDIHAKATIIDSSDRIGTVELVFANGKVQYNVPGYNPLLDMIGTLAASVPSFQGYEDISAGTTVVDSSNRIGKVQLIFANAKTQYNVPGYNPLLAIIGSLSPEVETNPNFNKDSYYANSDFSVGKANRFFKNGQVELLNDSGSSFVSKLLFAEVNHINGYMSGTPVVTPSEIAGTATRVFANGAVEYSYTLAKSKFNHTERKAFGSGKVMGFDPKQTKEDEVSWIRSLATHLAESDGNFFFGSSDKILADQIGYPALKLQLFARLNGEPKLVQNSALRAKVSAFLNADAGGTSPVPNPGSPAPRQRSGRRGD
;
A
#
# COMPACT_ATOMS: atom_id res chain seq x y z
N MET A 1 41.07 -8.67 5.99
CA MET A 1 42.37 -7.99 5.84
C MET A 1 42.59 -7.21 7.11
N THR A 2 43.56 -7.66 7.90
CA THR A 2 43.53 -7.69 9.36
C THR A 2 44.75 -6.95 9.91
N GLN A 3 44.56 -6.16 10.98
CA GLN A 3 45.53 -5.68 11.98
C GLN A 3 46.75 -4.83 11.52
N LEU A 4 46.93 -3.67 12.17
CA LEU A 4 48.05 -3.51 13.11
C LEU A 4 47.90 -2.32 14.06
N LEU A 5 48.30 -2.59 15.30
CA LEU A 5 48.18 -1.82 16.53
C LEU A 5 49.36 -0.84 16.75
N SER A 6 49.03 0.30 17.35
CA SER A 6 49.64 0.95 18.54
C SER A 6 51.15 1.25 18.63
N LYS A 7 51.50 2.51 19.00
CA LYS A 7 52.02 2.90 20.35
C LYS A 7 52.29 4.42 20.46
N LYS A 8 51.91 5.01 21.61
CA LYS A 8 52.39 6.28 22.21
C LYS A 8 53.87 6.13 22.64
N ALA A 9 54.73 7.14 22.81
CA ALA A 9 54.65 8.37 23.63
C ALA A 9 55.86 9.30 23.31
N VAL A 10 55.69 10.64 23.20
CA VAL A 10 55.98 11.74 24.17
C VAL A 10 57.40 12.36 24.12
N PHE A 11 57.40 13.71 24.17
CA PHE A 11 58.42 14.77 24.21
C PHE A 11 58.53 15.50 22.86
N GLY A 12 58.40 16.82 22.72
CA GLY A 12 58.31 17.95 23.65
C GLY A 12 59.08 19.13 23.02
N LEU A 13 58.40 20.27 22.83
CA LEU A 13 58.90 21.61 22.47
C LEU A 13 59.35 21.88 21.02
N GLY A 14 58.88 23.00 20.46
CA GLY A 14 59.57 23.78 19.42
C GLY A 14 58.80 24.01 18.11
N ASP A 15 58.55 25.30 17.81
CA ASP A 15 58.49 25.88 16.46
C ASP A 15 57.15 25.93 15.70
N THR A 16 56.29 26.79 16.25
CA THR A 16 55.56 27.81 15.48
C THR A 16 56.55 28.61 14.62
N ILE A 17 56.19 28.94 13.36
CA ILE A 17 56.98 29.64 12.30
C ILE A 17 57.49 28.72 11.16
N VAL A 18 56.72 27.73 10.68
CA VAL A 18 56.92 27.18 9.30
C VAL A 18 55.61 26.72 8.63
N ARG A 19 54.46 27.37 8.86
CA ARG A 19 53.19 26.93 8.23
C ARG A 19 52.32 28.01 7.55
N GLU A 20 52.84 29.22 7.36
CA GLU A 20 52.15 30.28 6.60
C GLU A 20 52.76 30.61 5.22
N ILE A 21 53.68 29.79 4.69
CA ILE A 21 54.24 29.99 3.34
C ILE A 21 53.83 28.87 2.36
N ALA A 22 52.89 27.99 2.72
CA ALA A 22 52.50 26.83 1.89
C ALA A 22 51.02 26.78 1.46
N LEU A 23 50.27 27.89 1.53
CA LEU A 23 48.87 27.93 1.06
C LEU A 23 48.54 29.05 0.07
N TYR A 24 49.54 29.75 -0.47
CA TYR A 24 49.35 30.78 -1.50
C TYR A 24 49.56 30.26 -2.94
N GLN A 25 49.84 28.95 -3.13
CA GLN A 25 50.11 28.36 -4.44
C GLN A 25 49.13 27.26 -4.89
N LEU A 26 47.89 27.23 -4.35
CA LEU A 26 46.86 26.25 -4.77
C LEU A 26 45.49 26.86 -5.13
N SER A 27 45.39 28.17 -5.34
CA SER A 27 44.13 28.83 -5.72
C SER A 27 44.07 29.39 -7.15
N GLN A 28 44.97 28.97 -8.06
CA GLN A 28 44.98 29.45 -9.46
C GLN A 28 44.44 28.47 -10.51
N THR A 29 43.73 27.42 -10.11
CA THR A 29 43.14 26.46 -11.06
C THR A 29 41.70 26.13 -10.71
N CYS A 30 40.80 27.08 -10.98
CA CYS A 30 39.45 26.84 -11.52
C CYS A 30 38.75 28.20 -11.69
N GLY A 31 38.63 28.65 -12.94
CA GLY A 31 37.90 29.85 -13.29
C GLY A 31 36.39 29.64 -13.19
N ILE A 32 35.71 30.55 -12.48
CA ILE A 32 34.30 30.83 -12.65
C ILE A 32 34.12 32.34 -12.55
N ASN A 33 33.72 32.95 -13.66
CA ASN A 33 33.18 34.30 -13.75
C ASN A 33 31.84 34.36 -13.03
N GLY A 34 31.58 35.41 -12.25
CA GLY A 34 30.24 35.67 -11.72
C GLY A 34 30.26 36.62 -10.54
N GLU A 35 29.72 37.80 -10.78
CA GLU A 35 29.45 38.89 -9.84
C GLU A 35 28.96 38.43 -8.46
N ILE A 36 29.47 39.05 -7.39
CA ILE A 36 28.64 39.66 -6.34
C ILE A 36 29.45 40.82 -5.75
N ARG A 37 29.02 42.02 -6.10
CA ARG A 37 29.36 43.26 -5.41
C ARG A 37 28.64 43.26 -4.06
N SER A 38 29.37 43.59 -3.00
CA SER A 38 29.05 44.65 -2.02
C SER A 38 29.42 44.26 -0.58
N PHE A 39 29.78 45.30 0.16
CA PHE A 39 30.02 45.36 1.60
C PHE A 39 31.34 44.82 2.13
N TRP A 40 32.40 45.63 2.00
CA TRP A 40 33.21 46.04 3.15
C TRP A 40 33.68 47.49 2.96
N ASN A 41 33.02 48.41 3.66
CA ASN A 41 33.54 49.74 3.96
C ASN A 41 34.29 49.60 5.29
N MET A 42 35.61 49.69 5.28
CA MET A 42 36.32 50.27 6.43
C MET A 42 37.60 50.93 5.94
N LYS A 43 37.53 52.28 5.96
CA LYS A 43 38.62 53.20 5.66
C LYS A 43 39.79 52.94 6.60
N LEU A 44 40.92 52.52 6.06
CA LEU A 44 42.23 52.70 6.68
C LEU A 44 42.92 53.84 5.92
N ASN A 45 42.91 55.04 6.51
CA ASN A 45 43.63 56.20 6.00
C ASN A 45 45.14 55.96 6.18
N ILE A 46 45.84 55.78 5.06
CA ILE A 46 47.30 55.88 4.96
C ILE A 46 47.58 57.18 4.20
N THR A 47 47.91 58.24 4.95
CA THR A 47 48.63 59.39 4.40
C THR A 47 49.34 60.11 5.55
N PHE A 48 50.66 59.96 5.66
CA PHE A 48 51.62 61.08 5.60
C PHE A 48 53.06 60.56 5.87
N LEU A 49 53.83 60.41 4.79
CA LEU A 49 55.25 60.80 4.79
C LEU A 49 55.27 62.28 5.25
N GLY A 50 56.08 62.69 6.22
CA GLY A 50 57.52 62.71 6.07
C GLY A 50 57.96 64.08 5.56
N PHE A 51 57.87 65.12 6.41
CA PHE A 51 58.70 66.34 6.40
C PHE A 51 58.30 67.19 7.61
N ILE A 52 59.19 67.31 8.59
CA ILE A 52 59.59 68.55 9.28
C ILE A 52 60.77 68.16 10.16
N ALA A 53 61.96 68.44 9.63
CA ALA A 53 63.13 68.72 10.42
C ALA A 53 62.88 70.01 11.21
N GLY A 54 63.35 70.05 12.45
CA GLY A 54 63.40 71.26 13.26
C GLY A 54 62.43 71.24 14.43
N LEU A 55 62.85 70.60 15.52
CA LEU A 55 62.79 71.16 16.87
C LEU A 55 63.60 70.26 17.81
N VAL A 56 64.90 70.54 17.84
CA VAL A 56 65.74 70.25 19.01
C VAL A 56 65.22 71.15 20.13
N PHE A 57 64.24 70.66 20.89
CA PHE A 57 64.02 71.14 22.25
C PHE A 57 64.85 70.25 23.17
N SER A 58 65.85 70.89 23.76
CA SER A 58 66.57 70.46 24.95
C SER A 58 65.71 69.65 25.92
N THR A 59 65.91 68.34 25.99
CA THR A 59 65.57 67.55 27.18
C THR A 59 66.62 67.85 28.24
N GLY A 60 66.51 69.03 28.85
CA GLY A 60 67.00 69.20 30.21
C GLY A 60 66.22 68.21 31.08
N ALA A 61 66.92 67.24 31.65
CA ALA A 61 66.39 66.42 32.72
C ALA A 61 66.02 67.34 33.89
N TYR A 62 64.76 67.78 33.95
CA TYR A 62 64.17 68.10 35.23
C TYR A 62 64.11 66.77 35.97
N ALA A 63 64.89 66.65 37.06
CA ALA A 63 64.70 65.61 38.04
C ALA A 63 63.20 65.55 38.34
N GLY A 64 62.54 64.46 37.95
CA GLY A 64 61.10 64.32 38.11
C GLY A 64 60.77 64.50 39.58
N ASN A 65 59.94 65.50 39.90
CA ASN A 65 59.33 65.63 41.22
C ASN A 65 58.44 64.39 41.43
N CYS A 66 59.03 63.33 41.98
CA CYS A 66 58.39 62.09 42.33
C CYS A 66 58.77 61.71 43.76
N ILE A 67 57.83 61.17 44.52
CA ILE A 67 58.09 60.44 45.77
C ILE A 67 57.66 58.99 45.55
N GLY A 68 58.62 58.07 45.52
CA GLY A 68 58.38 56.69 45.13
C GLY A 68 57.85 56.60 43.69
N GLU A 69 56.70 55.94 43.51
CA GLU A 69 56.00 55.80 42.22
C GLU A 69 55.00 56.95 41.94
N ILE A 70 54.87 57.92 42.85
CA ILE A 70 53.95 59.06 42.70
C ILE A 70 54.72 60.23 42.08
N CYS A 71 54.31 60.69 40.90
CA CYS A 71 54.93 61.80 40.18
C CYS A 71 53.93 62.93 39.89
N VAL A 72 54.40 64.17 39.82
CA VAL A 72 53.59 65.32 39.36
C VAL A 72 52.98 65.04 37.97
N GLY A 73 51.69 65.31 37.82
CA GLY A 73 50.88 64.99 36.64
C GLY A 73 50.34 63.55 36.62
N GLY A 74 50.82 62.66 37.49
CA GLY A 74 50.31 61.31 37.66
C GLY A 74 48.96 61.28 38.37
N LEU A 75 48.22 60.19 38.21
CA LEU A 75 46.95 59.97 38.90
C LEU A 75 47.14 59.12 40.14
N VAL A 76 46.43 59.48 41.21
CA VAL A 76 46.43 58.80 42.49
C VAL A 76 45.01 58.57 42.98
N ILE A 77 44.83 57.53 43.80
CA ILE A 77 43.62 57.30 44.60
C ILE A 77 43.94 57.37 46.09
N ASP A 78 43.07 58.00 46.87
CA ASP A 78 43.22 58.08 48.32
C ASP A 78 42.43 57.00 49.08
N SER A 79 42.49 57.05 50.41
CA SER A 79 41.75 56.13 51.28
C SER A 79 40.23 56.26 51.17
N SER A 80 39.73 57.40 50.70
CA SER A 80 38.30 57.72 50.55
C SER A 80 37.79 57.49 49.12
N ASP A 81 38.52 56.73 48.31
CA ASP A 81 38.18 56.40 46.90
C ASP A 81 38.12 57.62 45.97
N ARG A 82 38.78 58.71 46.33
CA ARG A 82 38.86 59.91 45.49
C ARG A 82 40.05 59.80 44.57
N ILE A 83 39.79 59.92 43.27
CA ILE A 83 40.81 59.89 42.23
C ILE A 83 41.16 61.33 41.86
N GLY A 84 42.46 61.67 41.91
CA GLY A 84 42.93 63.00 41.55
C GLY A 84 44.30 63.00 40.88
N THR A 85 44.66 64.15 40.31
CA THR A 85 45.93 64.37 39.62
C THR A 85 46.92 65.05 40.56
N VAL A 86 48.13 64.54 40.65
CA VAL A 86 49.18 65.13 41.49
C VAL A 86 49.62 66.47 40.90
N GLU A 87 49.51 67.54 41.68
CA GLU A 87 49.88 68.89 41.26
C GLU A 87 51.25 69.30 41.80
N MET A 88 51.55 68.91 43.04
CA MET A 88 52.79 69.27 43.73
C MET A 88 53.20 68.19 44.71
N ILE A 89 54.51 68.01 44.88
CA ILE A 89 55.09 67.07 45.82
C ILE A 89 56.00 67.86 46.78
N GLY A 90 55.67 67.82 48.08
CA GLY A 90 56.47 68.35 49.18
C GLY A 90 57.46 67.31 49.71
N SER A 91 58.06 67.52 50.88
CA SER A 91 59.04 66.57 51.45
C SER A 91 58.42 65.23 51.89
N GLU A 92 57.18 65.24 52.39
CA GLU A 92 56.44 64.05 52.86
C GLU A 92 54.97 64.03 52.44
N THR A 93 54.50 65.10 51.81
CA THR A 93 53.10 65.31 51.43
C THR A 93 52.97 65.49 49.92
N VAL A 94 51.81 65.13 49.40
CA VAL A 94 51.44 65.26 48.00
C VAL A 94 50.17 66.09 47.94
N THR A 95 50.20 67.17 47.18
CA THR A 95 49.02 67.96 46.84
C THR A 95 48.46 67.45 45.52
N TYR A 96 47.18 67.09 45.50
CA TYR A 96 46.50 66.54 44.33
C TYR A 96 45.10 67.14 44.17
N SER A 97 44.68 67.35 42.93
CA SER A 97 43.35 67.86 42.61
C SER A 97 42.38 66.75 42.27
N VAL A 98 41.27 66.72 43.01
CA VAL A 98 40.12 65.86 42.73
C VAL A 98 39.04 66.73 42.09
N PRO A 99 38.47 66.35 40.94
CA PRO A 99 37.40 67.13 40.31
C PRO A 99 36.26 67.47 41.29
N GLY A 100 35.93 68.76 41.41
CA GLY A 100 34.88 69.25 42.30
C GLY A 100 35.31 69.53 43.75
N TYR A 101 36.58 69.37 44.10
CA TYR A 101 37.14 69.68 45.42
C TYR A 101 38.25 70.73 45.30
N ASN A 102 38.50 71.47 46.40
CA ASN A 102 39.76 72.21 46.53
C ASN A 102 40.94 71.22 46.57
N PRO A 103 42.15 71.62 46.11
CA PRO A 103 43.33 70.78 46.17
C PRO A 103 43.50 70.15 47.56
N LEU A 104 43.68 68.83 47.58
CA LEU A 104 43.79 68.04 48.79
C LEU A 104 45.27 67.75 49.05
N VAL A 105 45.65 67.70 50.33
CA VAL A 105 47.01 67.35 50.76
C VAL A 105 46.93 66.05 51.56
N ALA A 106 47.72 65.05 51.17
CA ALA A 106 47.82 63.76 51.87
C ALA A 106 49.28 63.32 51.98
N SER A 107 49.58 62.43 52.92
CA SER A 107 50.89 61.76 52.92
C SER A 107 51.02 60.89 51.68
N ALA A 108 52.22 60.80 51.09
CA ALA A 108 52.48 59.89 49.98
C ALA A 108 52.09 58.43 50.29
N SER A 109 52.19 58.02 51.56
CA SER A 109 51.79 56.68 52.04
C SER A 109 50.28 56.40 52.00
N GLN A 110 49.45 57.45 51.96
CA GLN A 110 47.99 57.37 51.93
C GLN A 110 47.43 57.37 50.50
N LEU A 111 48.31 57.51 49.50
CA LEU A 111 47.97 57.59 48.10
C LEU A 111 48.50 56.37 47.37
N ALA A 112 47.71 55.85 46.44
CA ALA A 112 48.15 54.81 45.53
C ALA A 112 48.22 55.35 44.11
N PRO A 113 49.39 55.35 43.46
CA PRO A 113 49.52 55.77 42.07
C PRO A 113 48.82 54.80 41.11
N GLU A 114 48.38 55.31 39.97
CA GLU A 114 47.86 54.51 38.86
C GLU A 114 48.97 53.58 38.32
N GLN A 115 48.63 52.33 38.06
CA GLN A 115 49.53 51.31 37.55
C GLN A 115 48.93 50.63 36.30
N ALA A 116 49.76 49.89 35.57
CA ALA A 116 49.34 49.23 34.34
C ALA A 116 48.28 48.13 34.55
N GLY A 117 48.30 47.44 35.69
CA GLY A 117 47.36 46.36 36.03
C GLY A 117 47.98 45.24 36.86
N LYS A 118 47.16 44.34 37.37
CA LYS A 118 47.58 43.13 38.10
C LYS A 118 46.55 42.01 37.95
N GLY A 119 47.00 40.76 37.88
CA GLY A 119 46.11 39.59 37.93
C GLY A 119 45.13 39.48 36.76
N GLY A 120 45.52 39.94 35.57
CA GLY A 120 44.64 39.97 34.38
C GLY A 120 43.64 41.14 34.37
N VAL A 121 43.67 42.02 35.37
CA VAL A 121 42.86 43.24 35.43
C VAL A 121 43.76 44.45 35.10
N SER A 122 43.51 45.06 33.95
CA SER A 122 44.22 46.25 33.45
C SER A 122 43.25 47.16 32.72
N ARG A 123 43.66 48.41 32.46
CA ARG A 123 42.84 49.36 31.69
C ARG A 123 42.38 48.75 30.36
N GLY A 124 41.08 48.89 30.07
CA GLY A 124 40.43 48.36 28.86
C GLY A 124 39.93 46.92 28.98
N VAL A 125 40.28 46.18 30.04
CA VAL A 125 39.77 44.81 30.26
C VAL A 125 38.33 44.87 30.75
N THR A 126 37.47 44.02 30.20
CA THR A 126 36.12 43.79 30.72
C THR A 126 36.18 42.89 31.95
N VAL A 127 35.50 43.29 33.03
CA VAL A 127 35.44 42.60 34.32
C VAL A 127 33.99 42.40 34.76
N MET A 128 33.77 41.37 35.57
CA MET A 128 32.53 41.13 36.30
C MET A 128 32.77 41.30 37.80
N ASP A 129 31.90 42.04 38.47
CA ASP A 129 31.95 42.20 39.93
C ASP A 129 31.14 41.12 40.69
N ALA A 130 31.16 41.19 42.02
CA ALA A 130 30.42 40.27 42.89
C ALA A 130 28.88 40.38 42.75
N SER A 131 28.37 41.47 42.19
CA SER A 131 26.94 41.68 41.88
C SER A 131 26.59 41.28 40.44
N GLU A 132 27.48 40.56 39.76
CA GLU A 132 27.34 40.12 38.37
C GLU A 132 27.19 41.28 37.37
N ARG A 133 27.63 42.49 37.73
CA ARG A 133 27.66 43.64 36.82
C ARG A 133 28.90 43.56 35.96
N ILE A 134 28.73 43.75 34.65
CA ILE A 134 29.80 43.68 33.67
C ILE A 134 30.18 45.11 33.27
N GLY A 135 31.47 45.43 33.39
CA GLY A 135 32.00 46.75 33.05
C GLY A 135 33.43 46.70 32.54
N THR A 136 33.91 47.82 32.01
CA THR A 136 35.28 47.93 31.49
C THR A 136 36.16 48.73 32.43
N VAL A 137 37.32 48.19 32.78
CA VAL A 137 38.29 48.85 33.66
C VAL A 137 38.77 50.15 33.01
N SER A 138 38.55 51.27 33.70
CA SER A 138 39.08 52.57 33.28
C SER A 138 40.45 52.84 33.88
N ARG A 139 40.70 52.42 35.13
CA ARG A 139 41.93 52.69 35.90
C ARG A 139 42.25 51.58 36.90
N PHE A 140 43.53 51.41 37.21
CA PHE A 140 44.03 50.45 38.20
C PHE A 140 45.07 51.14 39.10
N PHE A 141 45.01 50.97 40.42
CA PHE A 141 45.90 51.65 41.37
C PHE A 141 46.74 50.66 42.19
N ALA A 142 47.91 51.12 42.66
CA ALA A 142 48.90 50.30 43.37
C ALA A 142 48.38 49.62 44.66
N ASN A 143 47.35 50.18 45.31
CA ASN A 143 46.68 49.57 46.47
C ASN A 143 45.69 48.46 46.09
N GLY A 144 45.61 48.09 44.81
CA GLY A 144 44.71 47.07 44.30
C GLY A 144 43.28 47.55 44.06
N LYS A 145 42.98 48.85 44.24
CA LYS A 145 41.68 49.42 43.84
C LYS A 145 41.62 49.62 42.33
N VAL A 146 40.45 49.39 41.77
CA VAL A 146 40.18 49.39 40.33
C VAL A 146 38.94 50.22 40.07
N GLN A 147 39.05 51.21 39.18
CA GLN A 147 37.90 51.93 38.68
C GLN A 147 37.41 51.26 37.40
N TYR A 148 36.11 51.01 37.28
CA TYR A 148 35.51 50.39 36.10
C TYR A 148 34.14 51.01 35.78
N ASN A 149 33.80 50.99 34.50
CA ASN A 149 32.58 51.59 33.98
C ASN A 149 31.57 50.50 33.65
N VAL A 150 30.46 50.45 34.39
CA VAL A 150 29.30 49.61 34.08
C VAL A 150 28.28 50.46 33.31
N PRO A 151 27.78 50.03 32.14
CA PRO A 151 26.78 50.79 31.39
C PRO A 151 25.56 51.15 32.26
N GLY A 152 25.20 52.44 32.30
CA GLY A 152 24.07 52.95 33.08
C GLY A 152 24.38 53.30 34.54
N TYR A 153 25.62 53.14 35.00
CA TYR A 153 26.06 53.50 36.35
C TYR A 153 27.17 54.56 36.32
N ASN A 154 27.32 55.29 37.43
CA ASN A 154 28.54 56.06 37.66
C ASN A 154 29.75 55.10 37.78
N PRO A 155 30.98 55.55 37.46
CA PRO A 155 32.17 54.74 37.61
C PRO A 155 32.25 54.14 39.02
N LEU A 156 32.42 52.82 39.08
CA LEU A 156 32.52 52.07 40.34
C LEU A 156 33.97 51.85 40.69
N ILE A 157 34.26 51.72 41.99
CA ILE A 157 35.60 51.42 42.52
C ILE A 157 35.48 50.17 43.39
N ASP A 158 36.27 49.14 43.07
CA ASP A 158 36.33 47.88 43.83
C ASP A 158 37.78 47.43 44.01
N LEU A 159 37.99 46.41 44.86
CA LEU A 159 39.27 45.74 44.97
C LEU A 159 39.45 44.74 43.81
N VAL A 160 40.66 44.64 43.27
CA VAL A 160 40.98 43.69 42.18
C VAL A 160 40.59 42.25 42.51
N GLY A 161 40.64 41.85 43.79
CA GLY A 161 40.27 40.51 44.24
C GLY A 161 38.76 40.22 44.22
N THR A 162 37.89 41.24 44.10
CA THR A 162 36.43 41.08 43.95
C THR A 162 35.98 41.13 42.50
N LEU A 163 36.91 41.40 41.56
CA LEU A 163 36.65 41.49 40.14
C LEU A 163 37.14 40.24 39.42
N SER A 164 36.34 39.77 38.47
CA SER A 164 36.65 38.62 37.63
C SER A 164 36.90 39.10 36.20
N PRO A 165 38.14 39.08 35.68
CA PRO A 165 38.42 39.53 34.32
C PRO A 165 37.81 38.59 33.28
N GLN A 166 37.47 39.14 32.12
CA GLN A 166 37.12 38.37 30.93
C GLN A 166 38.34 37.56 30.50
N VAL A 167 38.12 36.27 30.24
CA VAL A 167 39.12 35.33 29.76
C VAL A 167 38.67 34.73 28.42
N ALA A 168 39.61 34.31 27.60
CA ALA A 168 39.29 33.61 26.35
C ALA A 168 38.67 32.23 26.63
N GLU A 169 39.20 31.53 27.63
CA GLU A 169 38.77 30.20 28.06
C GLU A 169 38.87 30.09 29.59
N TYR A 170 37.96 29.33 30.20
CA TYR A 170 38.03 29.01 31.63
C TYR A 170 38.75 27.67 31.86
N PRO A 171 39.72 27.60 32.79
CA PRO A 171 40.42 26.35 33.12
C PRO A 171 39.44 25.23 33.49
N GLY A 172 39.54 24.09 32.82
CA GLY A 172 38.66 22.93 33.04
C GLY A 172 37.40 22.87 32.17
N HIS A 173 37.07 23.94 31.43
CA HIS A 173 35.90 24.01 30.55
C HIS A 173 36.25 24.62 29.18
N LYS A 174 37.28 24.07 28.51
CA LYS A 174 37.78 24.58 27.23
C LYS A 174 36.77 24.52 26.08
N ASP A 175 35.76 23.67 26.20
CA ASP A 175 34.72 23.50 25.18
C ASP A 175 33.67 24.63 25.22
N VAL A 176 33.71 25.50 26.23
CA VAL A 176 32.84 26.67 26.37
C VAL A 176 33.69 27.95 26.33
N SER A 177 33.70 28.61 25.18
CA SER A 177 34.42 29.87 24.92
C SER A 177 33.47 30.92 24.35
N ALA A 178 33.94 32.16 24.17
CA ALA A 178 33.20 33.16 23.40
C ALA A 178 32.80 32.59 22.02
N LYS A 179 31.57 32.88 21.60
CA LYS A 179 30.88 32.38 20.40
C LYS A 179 30.51 30.89 20.39
N SER A 180 30.81 30.13 21.45
CA SER A 180 30.31 28.76 21.57
C SER A 180 28.79 28.74 21.67
N VAL A 181 28.14 27.84 20.93
CA VAL A 181 26.72 27.53 21.12
C VAL A 181 26.59 26.57 22.29
N VAL A 182 25.72 26.89 23.24
CA VAL A 182 25.51 26.14 24.48
C VAL A 182 24.03 25.91 24.73
N ILE A 183 23.72 24.88 25.51
CA ILE A 183 22.39 24.65 26.08
C ILE A 183 22.49 24.67 27.61
N ASP A 184 21.51 25.27 28.27
CA ASP A 184 21.40 25.27 29.72
C ASP A 184 20.46 24.18 30.26
N SER A 185 20.32 24.11 31.58
CA SER A 185 19.42 23.16 32.27
C SER A 185 17.93 23.40 32.01
N SER A 186 17.56 24.58 31.50
CA SER A 186 16.19 24.94 31.11
C SER A 186 15.95 24.71 29.61
N GLU A 187 16.84 23.96 28.95
CA GLU A 187 16.79 23.64 27.52
C GLU A 187 16.80 24.87 26.60
N ARG A 188 17.35 26.00 27.08
CA ARG A 188 17.54 27.21 26.28
C ARG A 188 18.87 27.14 25.55
N VAL A 189 18.82 27.35 24.24
CA VAL A 189 20.03 27.43 23.40
C VAL A 189 20.45 28.87 23.28
N GLY A 190 21.73 29.14 23.50
CA GLY A 190 22.29 30.46 23.31
C GLY A 190 23.73 30.44 22.82
N THR A 191 24.23 31.62 22.50
CA THR A 191 25.62 31.82 22.10
C THR A 191 26.36 32.55 23.21
N VAL A 192 27.48 31.99 23.67
CA VAL A 192 28.31 32.61 24.69
C VAL A 192 28.91 33.91 24.15
N GLU A 193 28.78 35.00 24.92
CA GLU A 193 29.37 36.29 24.58
C GLU A 193 30.69 36.48 25.32
N MET A 194 30.70 36.24 26.64
CA MET A 194 31.86 36.46 27.51
C MET A 194 32.03 35.32 28.51
N VAL A 195 33.29 34.97 28.80
CA VAL A 195 33.68 34.03 29.85
C VAL A 195 34.53 34.78 30.87
N PHE A 196 34.29 34.58 32.16
CA PHE A 196 34.98 35.29 33.23
C PHE A 196 35.84 34.35 34.08
N GLY A 197 36.91 34.89 34.68
CA GLY A 197 37.90 34.15 35.46
C GLY A 197 37.35 33.44 36.72
N ASN A 198 36.13 33.76 37.16
CA ASN A 198 35.41 33.07 38.25
C ASN A 198 34.55 31.89 37.77
N GLY A 199 34.57 31.56 36.47
CA GLY A 199 33.77 30.48 35.90
C GLY A 199 32.33 30.86 35.61
N LYS A 200 31.99 32.16 35.63
CA LYS A 200 30.72 32.67 35.12
C LYS A 200 30.81 32.97 33.63
N VAL A 201 29.67 32.87 32.96
CA VAL A 201 29.53 33.08 31.51
C VAL A 201 28.32 33.95 31.26
N GLN A 202 28.47 34.97 30.41
CA GLN A 202 27.36 35.70 29.82
C GLN A 202 27.04 35.09 28.46
N TYR A 203 25.78 34.73 28.22
CA TYR A 203 25.34 34.15 26.95
C TYR A 203 23.98 34.71 26.51
N ASN A 204 23.82 34.80 25.20
CA ASN A 204 22.65 35.36 24.55
C ASN A 204 21.72 34.25 24.10
N VAL A 205 20.48 34.28 24.59
CA VAL A 205 19.39 33.40 24.18
C VAL A 205 18.40 34.25 23.40
N ASP A 206 18.00 33.80 22.22
CA ASP A 206 17.06 34.53 21.38
C ASP A 206 15.75 34.84 22.13
N GLY A 207 15.37 36.12 22.16
CA GLY A 207 14.16 36.59 22.85
C GLY A 207 14.32 36.87 24.35
N TYR A 208 15.53 36.76 24.90
CA TYR A 208 15.83 37.07 26.29
C TYR A 208 16.93 38.15 26.40
N ASN A 209 16.97 38.83 27.54
CA ASN A 209 18.15 39.62 27.92
C ASN A 209 19.35 38.67 28.14
N PRO A 210 20.59 39.14 27.95
CA PRO A 210 21.78 38.35 28.21
C PRO A 210 21.72 37.71 29.60
N LEU A 211 21.96 36.40 29.66
CA LEU A 211 21.89 35.62 30.89
C LEU A 211 23.29 35.39 31.43
N ILE A 212 23.43 35.44 32.76
CA ILE A 212 24.68 35.12 33.46
C ILE A 212 24.47 33.84 34.26
N THR A 213 25.34 32.85 34.05
CA THR A 213 25.30 31.58 34.78
C THR A 213 26.69 31.01 34.99
N GLY A 214 26.81 29.97 35.81
CA GLY A 214 28.05 29.21 35.95
C GLY A 214 28.32 28.35 34.72
N ILE A 215 29.57 28.29 34.27
CA ILE A 215 30.00 27.52 33.10
C ILE A 215 29.64 26.03 33.21
N ALA A 216 29.62 25.49 34.44
CA ALA A 216 29.26 24.11 34.73
C ALA A 216 27.77 23.79 34.48
N SER A 217 26.89 24.81 34.40
CA SER A 217 25.47 24.61 34.06
C SER A 217 25.22 24.61 32.55
N LEU A 218 26.26 24.81 31.74
CA LEU A 218 26.17 24.90 30.29
C LEU A 218 26.77 23.65 29.66
N SER A 219 26.10 23.17 28.62
CA SER A 219 26.59 22.07 27.81
C SER A 219 26.89 22.58 26.40
N PRO A 220 28.15 22.51 25.94
CA PRO A 220 28.53 23.00 24.63
C PRO A 220 27.98 22.14 23.50
N GLU A 221 27.77 22.75 22.35
CA GLU A 221 27.47 22.04 21.11
C GLU A 221 28.65 21.13 20.70
N VAL A 222 28.32 19.91 20.30
CA VAL A 222 29.28 18.91 19.83
C VAL A 222 28.95 18.48 18.40
N LYS A 223 29.99 18.10 17.65
CA LYS A 223 29.84 17.70 16.23
C LYS A 223 29.14 16.35 16.06
N SER A 224 29.18 15.49 17.06
CA SER A 224 28.58 14.16 17.03
C SER A 224 28.40 13.57 18.42
N ILE A 225 27.37 12.73 18.57
CA ILE A 225 27.14 11.88 19.75
C ILE A 225 26.84 10.50 19.22
N ASP A 226 27.69 9.52 19.53
CA ASP A 226 27.58 8.17 19.00
C ASP A 226 27.53 8.19 17.45
N SER A 227 26.42 7.73 16.85
CA SER A 227 26.18 7.77 15.40
C SER A 227 25.42 9.01 14.91
N LEU A 228 25.01 9.92 15.81
CA LEU A 228 24.25 11.13 15.47
C LEU A 228 25.20 12.26 15.05
N LYS A 229 24.82 12.97 13.98
CA LYS A 229 25.51 14.15 13.44
C LYS A 229 24.46 15.16 12.94
N PRO A 230 24.80 16.45 12.81
CA PRO A 230 23.92 17.42 12.18
C PRO A 230 23.51 16.94 10.78
N ARG A 231 22.26 17.23 10.40
CA ARG A 231 21.61 16.88 9.12
C ARG A 231 21.34 15.39 8.90
N VAL A 232 21.52 14.53 9.90
CA VAL A 232 21.10 13.12 9.83
C VAL A 232 19.60 13.01 10.08
N THR A 233 18.91 12.23 9.25
CA THR A 233 17.51 11.86 9.47
C THR A 233 17.40 10.83 10.59
N ILE A 234 16.48 11.09 11.51
CA ILE A 234 16.22 10.26 12.68
C ILE A 234 14.72 9.98 12.83
N ILE A 235 14.41 8.97 13.64
CA ILE A 235 13.08 8.75 14.19
C ILE A 235 13.14 8.76 15.72
N ASP A 236 12.15 9.38 16.35
CA ASP A 236 12.04 9.43 17.80
C ASP A 236 11.11 8.33 18.37
N ALA A 237 10.92 8.33 19.69
CA ALA A 237 10.03 7.40 20.38
C ALA A 237 8.55 7.57 19.99
N GLY A 238 8.15 8.79 19.59
CA GLY A 238 6.81 9.13 19.12
C GLY A 238 6.58 8.84 17.63
N ASN A 239 7.49 8.12 16.96
CA ASN A 239 7.47 7.85 15.52
C ASN A 239 7.55 9.11 14.63
N ARG A 240 8.03 10.23 15.16
CA ARG A 240 8.25 11.45 14.40
C ARG A 240 9.58 11.35 13.68
N ILE A 241 9.56 11.61 12.38
CA ILE A 241 10.74 11.60 11.53
C ILE A 241 11.21 13.04 11.35
N GLY A 242 12.49 13.26 11.61
CA GLY A 242 13.06 14.60 11.54
C GLY A 242 14.55 14.59 11.26
N THR A 243 15.14 15.77 11.22
CA THR A 243 16.55 15.97 10.89
C THR A 243 17.27 16.64 12.05
N VAL A 244 18.38 16.05 12.50
CA VAL A 244 19.19 16.61 13.59
C VAL A 244 19.72 17.99 13.21
N ARG A 245 19.55 18.98 14.09
CA ARG A 245 20.04 20.35 13.93
C ARG A 245 21.30 20.58 14.76
N ASN A 246 21.22 20.39 16.07
CA ASN A 246 22.30 20.60 17.04
C ASN A 246 22.40 19.42 18.01
N LEU A 247 23.59 19.15 18.53
CA LEU A 247 23.85 18.13 19.55
C LEU A 247 24.67 18.76 20.68
N PHE A 248 24.42 18.38 21.92
CA PHE A 248 25.11 18.99 23.07
C PHE A 248 25.80 17.93 23.94
N ALA A 249 26.88 18.32 24.61
CA ALA A 249 27.71 17.40 25.42
C ALA A 249 26.92 16.65 26.52
N ASN A 250 25.82 17.21 27.02
CA ASN A 250 24.89 16.55 27.94
C ASN A 250 23.95 15.52 27.28
N ARG A 251 24.22 15.13 26.03
CA ARG A 251 23.43 14.16 25.24
C ARG A 251 22.04 14.65 24.82
N LYS A 252 21.74 15.94 24.99
CA LYS A 252 20.55 16.57 24.38
C LYS A 252 20.76 16.78 22.88
N VAL A 253 19.70 16.58 22.12
CA VAL A 253 19.66 16.76 20.67
C VAL A 253 18.46 17.60 20.31
N ILE A 254 18.69 18.57 19.42
CA ILE A 254 17.62 19.36 18.79
C ILE A 254 17.46 18.87 17.37
N TYR A 255 16.24 18.57 16.99
CA TYR A 255 15.92 18.10 15.64
C TYR A 255 14.65 18.79 15.11
N LEU A 256 14.55 18.82 13.80
CA LEU A 256 13.48 19.50 13.07
C LEU A 256 12.54 18.46 12.47
N VAL A 257 11.24 18.59 12.77
CA VAL A 257 10.16 17.82 12.14
C VAL A 257 9.33 18.80 11.33
N SER A 258 9.00 18.44 10.08
CA SER A 258 8.22 19.31 9.20
C SER A 258 6.88 19.70 9.85
N GLY A 259 6.58 21.00 9.90
CA GLY A 259 5.35 21.52 10.52
C GLY A 259 5.38 21.67 12.05
N TYR A 260 6.51 21.41 12.70
CA TYR A 260 6.68 21.57 14.15
C TYR A 260 7.78 22.57 14.49
N ASN A 261 7.68 23.17 15.69
CA ASN A 261 8.81 23.85 16.31
C ASN A 261 9.96 22.87 16.59
N PRO A 262 11.21 23.33 16.71
CA PRO A 262 12.34 22.47 17.07
C PRO A 262 12.04 21.63 18.31
N LEU A 263 12.31 20.34 18.23
CA LEU A 263 12.04 19.38 19.29
C LEU A 263 13.32 18.97 20.00
N PHE A 264 13.20 18.69 21.29
CA PHE A 264 14.29 18.23 22.14
C PHE A 264 14.12 16.74 22.44
N ALA A 265 15.23 16.00 22.41
CA ALA A 265 15.27 14.60 22.83
C ALA A 265 16.65 14.23 23.39
N GLU A 266 16.67 13.17 24.19
CA GLU A 266 17.90 12.51 24.58
C GLU A 266 18.45 11.70 23.40
N ALA A 267 19.75 11.80 23.11
CA ALA A 267 20.42 11.09 22.02
C ALA A 267 20.10 9.59 22.00
N LYS A 268 20.02 8.94 23.16
CA LYS A 268 19.72 7.50 23.31
C LYS A 268 18.30 7.10 22.85
N THR A 269 17.39 8.05 22.71
CA THR A 269 16.00 7.79 22.29
C THR A 269 15.79 7.95 20.79
N LEU A 270 16.79 8.47 20.08
CA LEU A 270 16.75 8.72 18.64
C LEU A 270 17.40 7.57 17.89
N ASN A 271 16.82 7.21 16.75
CA ASN A 271 17.35 6.16 15.88
C ASN A 271 17.60 6.71 14.49
N ILE A 272 18.80 6.49 13.97
CA ILE A 272 19.20 7.02 12.66
C ILE A 272 18.54 6.25 11.52
N ARG A 273 18.33 6.96 10.40
CA ARG A 273 18.02 6.35 9.11
C ARG A 273 19.19 5.44 8.69
N VAL A 274 18.86 4.26 8.18
CA VAL A 274 19.79 3.30 7.60
C VAL A 274 19.36 2.95 6.18
N GLU A 275 20.29 2.50 5.33
CA GLU A 275 19.98 2.21 3.93
C GLU A 275 19.43 0.80 3.71
N LYS A 276 19.66 -0.13 4.65
CA LYS A 276 19.25 -1.53 4.51
C LYS A 276 19.06 -2.22 5.86
N ILE A 277 18.00 -3.01 5.99
CA ILE A 277 17.80 -3.96 7.09
C ILE A 277 17.27 -5.28 6.52
N GLY A 278 18.05 -6.35 6.63
CA GLY A 278 17.69 -7.65 6.04
C GLY A 278 17.52 -7.54 4.52
N ALA A 279 16.34 -7.93 4.02
CA ALA A 279 15.96 -7.84 2.62
C ALA A 279 15.38 -6.46 2.21
N LEU A 280 15.15 -5.57 3.17
CA LEU A 280 14.47 -4.30 2.93
C LEU A 280 15.46 -3.17 2.64
N THR A 281 15.16 -2.38 1.61
CA THR A 281 15.82 -1.12 1.23
C THR A 281 14.75 -0.08 0.85
N PRO A 282 15.04 1.23 0.83
CA PRO A 282 14.13 2.20 0.22
C PRO A 282 13.74 1.77 -1.20
N GLY A 283 12.44 1.85 -1.52
CA GLY A 283 11.84 1.39 -2.77
C GLY A 283 11.38 -0.08 -2.76
N THR A 284 11.75 -0.89 -1.77
CA THR A 284 11.30 -2.28 -1.68
C THR A 284 9.78 -2.34 -1.51
N THR A 285 9.10 -3.10 -2.38
CA THR A 285 7.68 -3.41 -2.25
C THR A 285 7.46 -4.33 -1.05
N ILE A 286 6.48 -4.00 -0.22
CA ILE A 286 6.14 -4.73 1.00
C ILE A 286 4.64 -4.94 1.12
N ILE A 287 4.24 -5.92 1.92
CA ILE A 287 2.89 -6.05 2.47
C ILE A 287 2.96 -5.93 3.99
N ASP A 288 2.03 -5.18 4.58
CA ASP A 288 1.95 -5.01 6.03
C ASP A 288 1.00 -6.01 6.72
N SER A 289 0.91 -5.94 8.04
CA SER A 289 0.03 -6.82 8.84
C SER A 289 -1.46 -6.64 8.56
N SER A 290 -1.86 -5.55 7.92
CA SER A 290 -3.23 -5.25 7.52
C SER A 290 -3.48 -5.55 6.05
N ASP A 291 -2.59 -6.32 5.41
CA ASP A 291 -2.68 -6.73 4.01
C ASP A 291 -2.67 -5.57 3.02
N ARG A 292 -2.01 -4.47 3.41
CA ARG A 292 -1.80 -3.32 2.54
C ARG A 292 -0.46 -3.44 1.86
N VAL A 293 -0.48 -3.30 0.54
CA VAL A 293 0.72 -3.29 -0.28
C VAL A 293 1.24 -1.86 -0.38
N GLY A 294 2.55 -1.69 -0.21
CA GLY A 294 3.20 -0.40 -0.24
C GLY A 294 4.68 -0.50 -0.58
N SER A 295 5.39 0.62 -0.50
CA SER A 295 6.84 0.68 -0.72
C SER A 295 7.55 1.35 0.45
N VAL A 296 8.70 0.81 0.82
CA VAL A 296 9.53 1.37 1.89
C VAL A 296 10.08 2.73 1.45
N ALA A 297 9.85 3.78 2.23
CA ALA A 297 10.43 5.10 2.00
C ALA A 297 11.76 5.26 2.78
N GLN A 298 11.76 4.89 4.07
CA GLN A 298 12.93 5.00 4.94
C GLN A 298 13.00 3.85 5.95
N LEU A 299 14.20 3.49 6.38
CA LEU A 299 14.46 2.46 7.40
C LEU A 299 15.21 3.06 8.58
N PHE A 300 14.95 2.58 9.79
CA PHE A 300 15.56 3.11 11.00
C PHE A 300 16.19 2.01 11.85
N ALA A 301 17.28 2.35 12.55
CA ALA A 301 18.08 1.41 13.34
C ALA A 301 17.30 0.67 14.46
N ASN A 302 16.15 1.18 14.90
CA ASN A 302 15.26 0.51 15.87
C ASN A 302 14.36 -0.57 15.25
N GLY A 303 14.58 -0.97 13.99
CA GLY A 303 13.73 -1.94 13.33
C GLY A 303 12.34 -1.40 13.02
N LYS A 304 12.23 -0.11 12.69
CA LYS A 304 11.05 0.51 12.10
C LYS A 304 11.30 0.97 10.67
N ALA A 305 10.24 1.09 9.90
CA ALA A 305 10.25 1.69 8.56
C ALA A 305 9.14 2.72 8.41
N GLN A 306 9.44 3.76 7.64
CA GLN A 306 8.45 4.61 6.99
C GLN A 306 8.11 4.00 5.63
N TYR A 307 6.83 3.87 5.31
CA TYR A 307 6.39 3.29 4.03
C TYR A 307 5.12 3.94 3.51
N ASN A 308 4.95 3.85 2.20
CA ASN A 308 3.89 4.51 1.44
C ASN A 308 2.93 3.46 0.91
N VAL A 309 1.64 3.61 1.21
CA VAL A 309 0.57 2.75 0.69
C VAL A 309 -0.21 3.56 -0.36
N PRO A 310 -0.30 3.10 -1.62
CA PRO A 310 -1.09 3.77 -2.65
C PRO A 310 -2.54 4.00 -2.19
N GLY A 311 -3.10 5.17 -2.53
CA GLY A 311 -4.48 5.55 -2.16
C GLY A 311 -4.64 6.10 -0.73
N TYR A 312 -3.62 6.03 0.12
CA TYR A 312 -3.59 6.77 1.38
C TYR A 312 -3.02 8.17 1.17
N ASN A 313 -3.41 9.11 2.03
CA ASN A 313 -2.92 10.48 1.98
C ASN A 313 -1.38 10.48 2.03
N PRO A 314 -0.68 10.96 1.00
CA PRO A 314 0.80 10.97 0.97
C PRO A 314 1.42 11.88 2.02
N LEU A 315 0.60 12.66 2.75
CA LEU A 315 1.04 13.44 3.92
C LEU A 315 1.04 12.62 5.23
N ILE A 316 0.48 11.41 5.21
CA ILE A 316 0.43 10.49 6.36
C ILE A 316 1.25 9.25 5.99
N ASP A 317 2.58 9.41 6.00
CA ASP A 317 3.46 8.27 5.86
C ASP A 317 3.25 7.33 7.05
N MET A 318 3.14 6.03 6.77
CA MET A 318 2.95 5.03 7.82
C MET A 318 4.29 4.68 8.42
N VAL A 319 4.33 4.58 9.75
CA VAL A 319 5.49 4.06 10.48
C VAL A 319 5.11 2.73 11.11
N GLY A 320 5.81 1.66 10.71
CA GLY A 320 5.57 0.30 11.19
C GLY A 320 6.84 -0.38 11.68
N SER A 321 6.68 -1.42 12.50
CA SER A 321 7.78 -2.32 12.85
C SER A 321 8.13 -3.21 11.65
N LEU A 322 9.42 -3.44 11.42
CA LEU A 322 9.88 -4.35 10.38
C LEU A 322 9.40 -5.79 10.57
N ALA A 323 9.08 -6.20 11.80
CA ALA A 323 8.52 -7.53 12.07
C ALA A 323 7.14 -7.75 11.40
N HIS A 324 6.46 -6.67 11.03
CA HIS A 324 5.15 -6.70 10.40
C HIS A 324 5.18 -6.35 8.91
N LEU A 325 6.38 -6.14 8.34
CA LEU A 325 6.56 -5.82 6.93
C LEU A 325 7.22 -7.00 6.23
N VAL A 326 6.57 -7.50 5.19
CA VAL A 326 7.06 -8.64 4.43
C VAL A 326 7.42 -8.17 3.03
N ALA A 327 8.67 -8.39 2.64
CA ALA A 327 9.16 -8.04 1.31
C ALA A 327 8.50 -8.88 0.21
N GLU A 328 8.34 -8.25 -0.96
CA GLU A 328 8.14 -8.95 -2.21
C GLU A 328 9.26 -9.97 -2.42
N TYR A 329 8.88 -11.12 -2.93
CA TYR A 329 9.74 -12.26 -3.21
C TYR A 329 9.52 -12.65 -4.67
N SER A 330 10.60 -12.99 -5.38
CA SER A 330 10.57 -13.31 -6.81
C SER A 330 9.85 -14.62 -7.19
N GLY A 331 9.04 -15.16 -6.27
CA GLY A 331 8.25 -16.39 -6.43
C GLY A 331 9.00 -17.67 -6.09
N ARG A 332 8.25 -18.71 -5.72
CA ARG A 332 8.70 -20.10 -5.88
C ARG A 332 8.39 -20.52 -7.32
N ASN A 333 9.03 -21.59 -7.81
CA ASN A 333 8.89 -22.06 -9.20
C ASN A 333 7.42 -22.24 -9.66
N ASP A 334 6.50 -22.50 -8.74
CA ASP A 334 5.07 -22.68 -8.99
C ASP A 334 4.28 -21.36 -8.97
N ILE A 335 4.48 -20.50 -7.97
CA ILE A 335 3.73 -19.23 -7.82
C ILE A 335 4.66 -18.02 -8.01
N HIS A 336 4.46 -17.33 -9.13
CA HIS A 336 5.23 -16.16 -9.56
C HIS A 336 4.31 -15.09 -10.17
N ALA A 337 4.82 -13.87 -10.35
CA ALA A 337 4.07 -12.82 -11.05
C ALA A 337 3.64 -13.29 -12.45
N LYS A 338 2.41 -12.97 -12.84
CA LYS A 338 1.70 -13.43 -14.05
C LYS A 338 1.25 -14.89 -14.04
N ALA A 339 1.52 -15.65 -12.98
CA ALA A 339 0.93 -16.98 -12.84
C ALA A 339 -0.60 -16.88 -12.74
N THR A 340 -1.31 -17.76 -13.43
CA THR A 340 -2.74 -17.96 -13.21
C THR A 340 -2.93 -18.78 -11.95
N ILE A 341 -3.91 -18.45 -11.12
CA ILE A 341 -4.25 -19.18 -9.89
C ILE A 341 -5.76 -19.34 -9.75
N ILE A 342 -6.18 -20.30 -8.94
CA ILE A 342 -7.54 -20.39 -8.40
C ILE A 342 -7.50 -20.20 -6.88
N ASP A 343 -8.32 -19.31 -6.35
CA ASP A 343 -8.39 -19.06 -4.91
C ASP A 343 -9.37 -19.98 -4.17
N SER A 344 -9.46 -19.82 -2.85
CA SER A 344 -10.35 -20.62 -1.99
C SER A 344 -11.85 -20.42 -2.28
N SER A 345 -12.20 -19.34 -2.97
CA SER A 345 -13.57 -18.99 -3.36
C SER A 345 -13.84 -19.33 -4.84
N ASP A 346 -12.99 -20.16 -5.44
CA ASP A 346 -13.10 -20.62 -6.83
C ASP A 346 -13.05 -19.51 -7.88
N ARG A 347 -12.37 -18.41 -7.55
CA ARG A 347 -12.09 -17.33 -8.49
C ARG A 347 -10.75 -17.58 -9.14
N ILE A 348 -10.72 -17.48 -10.46
CA ILE A 348 -9.49 -17.60 -11.26
C ILE A 348 -8.94 -16.19 -11.48
N GLY A 349 -7.68 -15.99 -11.15
CA GLY A 349 -7.01 -14.71 -11.28
C GLY A 349 -5.56 -14.83 -11.74
N THR A 350 -4.94 -13.68 -11.97
CA THR A 350 -3.53 -13.56 -12.36
C THR A 350 -2.76 -12.87 -11.24
N VAL A 351 -1.69 -13.51 -10.77
CA VAL A 351 -0.83 -12.98 -9.71
C VAL A 351 -0.09 -11.75 -10.21
N GLU A 352 -0.07 -10.69 -9.40
CA GLU A 352 0.70 -9.47 -9.65
C GLU A 352 1.98 -9.46 -8.81
N LEU A 353 1.85 -9.67 -7.50
CA LEU A 353 2.96 -9.71 -6.54
C LEU A 353 2.91 -10.96 -5.67
N VAL A 354 4.10 -11.43 -5.26
CA VAL A 354 4.27 -12.54 -4.32
C VAL A 354 5.12 -12.05 -3.15
N PHE A 355 4.71 -12.36 -1.92
CA PHE A 355 5.41 -11.95 -0.70
C PHE A 355 6.05 -13.14 0.01
N ALA A 356 7.14 -12.90 0.73
CA ALA A 356 7.94 -13.95 1.37
C ALA A 356 7.18 -14.78 2.43
N ASN A 357 6.08 -14.27 2.98
CA ASN A 357 5.19 -14.96 3.90
C ASN A 357 4.15 -15.85 3.20
N GLY A 358 4.22 -15.95 1.86
CA GLY A 358 3.25 -16.69 1.08
C GLY A 358 1.92 -15.95 0.89
N LYS A 359 1.87 -14.63 1.04
CA LYS A 359 0.75 -13.86 0.52
C LYS A 359 0.96 -13.52 -0.94
N VAL A 360 -0.12 -13.45 -1.70
CA VAL A 360 -0.11 -13.07 -3.11
C VAL A 360 -1.15 -11.98 -3.34
N GLN A 361 -0.77 -10.96 -4.10
CA GLN A 361 -1.70 -9.98 -4.67
C GLN A 361 -2.06 -10.44 -6.07
N TYR A 362 -3.35 -10.48 -6.41
CA TYR A 362 -3.80 -10.96 -7.72
C TYR A 362 -5.08 -10.26 -8.18
N ASN A 363 -5.26 -10.27 -9.50
CA ASN A 363 -6.38 -9.67 -10.18
C ASN A 363 -7.32 -10.75 -10.72
N VAL A 364 -8.63 -10.60 -10.48
CA VAL A 364 -9.67 -11.48 -11.01
C VAL A 364 -10.42 -10.73 -12.12
N PRO A 365 -10.44 -11.25 -13.36
CA PRO A 365 -11.17 -10.61 -14.46
C PRO A 365 -12.63 -10.31 -14.11
N GLY A 366 -13.08 -9.09 -14.39
CA GLY A 366 -14.45 -8.64 -14.08
C GLY A 366 -14.66 -8.13 -12.65
N TYR A 367 -13.65 -8.20 -11.78
CA TYR A 367 -13.64 -7.50 -10.50
C TYR A 367 -12.97 -6.12 -10.63
N ASN A 368 -13.30 -5.22 -9.70
CA ASN A 368 -12.74 -3.87 -9.69
C ASN A 368 -11.21 -3.94 -9.54
N PRO A 369 -10.43 -3.48 -10.53
CA PRO A 369 -8.96 -3.52 -10.50
C PRO A 369 -8.35 -2.57 -9.44
N LEU A 370 -9.15 -1.75 -8.76
CA LEU A 370 -8.71 -0.97 -7.59
C LEU A 370 -8.78 -1.76 -6.27
N LEU A 371 -9.32 -2.97 -6.30
CA LEU A 371 -9.46 -3.86 -5.14
C LEU A 371 -8.71 -5.16 -5.44
N ASP A 372 -7.38 -5.05 -5.52
CA ASP A 372 -6.56 -6.24 -5.64
C ASP A 372 -6.82 -7.18 -4.47
N MET A 373 -6.94 -8.46 -4.77
CA MET A 373 -7.22 -9.46 -3.76
C MET A 373 -5.91 -9.92 -3.15
N ILE A 374 -5.89 -9.98 -1.82
CA ILE A 374 -4.79 -10.61 -1.08
C ILE A 374 -5.23 -12.01 -0.68
N GLY A 375 -4.51 -13.00 -1.20
CA GLY A 375 -4.67 -14.41 -0.85
C GLY A 375 -3.44 -14.93 -0.13
N THR A 376 -3.56 -16.12 0.45
CA THR A 376 -2.40 -16.92 0.87
C THR A 376 -2.06 -17.93 -0.24
N LEU A 377 -0.86 -18.52 -0.22
CA LEU A 377 -0.42 -19.60 -1.13
C LEU A 377 -1.33 -20.85 -1.11
N ALA A 378 -2.43 -20.85 -0.35
CA ALA A 378 -3.54 -21.79 -0.56
C ALA A 378 -4.14 -21.69 -1.97
N ALA A 379 -3.89 -20.61 -2.71
CA ALA A 379 -4.24 -20.52 -4.11
C ALA A 379 -3.44 -21.52 -4.95
N SER A 380 -4.14 -22.32 -5.76
CA SER A 380 -3.53 -23.37 -6.56
C SER A 380 -3.16 -22.84 -7.94
N VAL A 381 -1.99 -23.21 -8.44
CA VAL A 381 -1.59 -22.94 -9.84
C VAL A 381 -2.04 -24.06 -10.78
N PRO A 382 -2.19 -23.76 -12.08
CA PRO A 382 -2.36 -24.78 -13.09
C PRO A 382 -1.19 -25.77 -13.07
N SER A 383 -1.50 -27.04 -12.91
CA SER A 383 -0.59 -28.15 -13.18
C SER A 383 -0.68 -28.51 -14.66
N PHE A 384 0.48 -28.55 -15.33
CA PHE A 384 0.58 -29.10 -16.69
C PHE A 384 0.70 -30.62 -16.70
N GLN A 385 1.01 -31.25 -15.57
CA GLN A 385 0.88 -32.70 -15.45
C GLN A 385 -0.61 -33.01 -15.39
N GLY A 386 -1.14 -33.55 -16.49
CA GLY A 386 -2.50 -34.09 -16.55
C GLY A 386 -2.73 -35.07 -15.41
N TYR A 387 -3.99 -35.24 -15.02
CA TYR A 387 -4.38 -36.22 -14.02
C TYR A 387 -5.03 -37.39 -14.76
N GLU A 388 -4.42 -38.58 -14.65
CA GLU A 388 -4.76 -39.74 -15.47
C GLU A 388 -4.77 -39.40 -16.97
N ASP A 389 -5.90 -39.60 -17.64
CA ASP A 389 -6.11 -39.37 -19.08
C ASP A 389 -6.66 -37.96 -19.39
N ILE A 390 -6.77 -37.08 -18.39
CA ILE A 390 -7.29 -35.72 -18.52
C ILE A 390 -6.14 -34.71 -18.50
N SER A 391 -5.97 -33.98 -19.62
CA SER A 391 -5.03 -32.88 -19.78
C SER A 391 -5.72 -31.68 -20.46
N ALA A 392 -5.01 -30.54 -20.56
CA ALA A 392 -5.53 -29.40 -21.31
C ALA A 392 -5.81 -29.80 -22.77
N GLY A 393 -7.00 -29.45 -23.27
CA GLY A 393 -7.49 -29.85 -24.58
C GLY A 393 -8.30 -31.15 -24.61
N THR A 394 -8.22 -32.00 -23.56
CA THR A 394 -9.03 -33.24 -23.47
C THR A 394 -10.52 -32.90 -23.50
N THR A 395 -11.28 -33.60 -24.36
CA THR A 395 -12.74 -33.60 -24.33
C THR A 395 -13.22 -34.42 -23.14
N VAL A 396 -14.10 -33.87 -22.33
CA VAL A 396 -14.66 -34.51 -21.14
C VAL A 396 -16.18 -34.38 -21.12
N VAL A 397 -16.83 -35.30 -20.41
CA VAL A 397 -18.23 -35.19 -20.03
C VAL A 397 -18.36 -35.10 -18.51
N ASP A 398 -19.29 -34.28 -18.03
CA ASP A 398 -19.58 -34.15 -16.60
C ASP A 398 -20.82 -34.96 -16.16
N SER A 399 -21.08 -34.95 -14.85
CA SER A 399 -22.25 -35.62 -14.26
C SER A 399 -23.60 -35.08 -14.72
N SER A 400 -23.63 -33.88 -15.32
CA SER A 400 -24.83 -33.26 -15.89
C SER A 400 -24.95 -33.50 -17.39
N ASN A 401 -24.22 -34.50 -17.93
CA ASN A 401 -24.24 -34.87 -19.34
C ASN A 401 -23.75 -33.76 -20.30
N ARG A 402 -22.97 -32.78 -19.80
CA ARG A 402 -22.42 -31.70 -20.62
C ARG A 402 -21.04 -32.09 -21.12
N ILE A 403 -20.82 -31.90 -22.42
CA ILE A 403 -19.53 -32.17 -23.06
C ILE A 403 -18.77 -30.87 -23.22
N GLY A 404 -17.52 -30.86 -22.78
CA GLY A 404 -16.65 -29.70 -22.93
C GLY A 404 -15.18 -30.06 -23.12
N LYS A 405 -14.36 -29.05 -23.39
CA LYS A 405 -12.90 -29.20 -23.49
C LYS A 405 -12.21 -28.59 -22.29
N VAL A 406 -11.32 -29.34 -21.67
CA VAL A 406 -10.52 -28.87 -20.54
C VAL A 406 -9.60 -27.74 -20.98
N GLN A 407 -9.56 -26.65 -20.21
CA GLN A 407 -8.67 -25.51 -20.42
C GLN A 407 -7.50 -25.54 -19.45
N LEU A 408 -7.80 -25.64 -18.15
CA LEU A 408 -6.82 -25.57 -17.07
C LEU A 408 -7.12 -26.65 -16.04
N ILE A 409 -6.07 -27.27 -15.51
CA ILE A 409 -6.14 -28.21 -14.40
C ILE A 409 -5.31 -27.61 -13.28
N PHE A 410 -5.89 -27.39 -12.11
CA PHE A 410 -5.22 -26.82 -10.95
C PHE A 410 -4.69 -27.94 -10.05
N ALA A 411 -3.56 -27.70 -9.37
CA ALA A 411 -2.96 -28.65 -8.43
C ALA A 411 -3.90 -29.11 -7.29
N ASN A 412 -4.94 -28.34 -6.95
CA ASN A 412 -6.01 -28.73 -6.01
C ASN A 412 -7.09 -29.64 -6.64
N ALA A 413 -6.81 -30.25 -7.80
CA ALA A 413 -7.70 -31.13 -8.56
C ALA A 413 -8.97 -30.46 -9.11
N LYS A 414 -9.06 -29.12 -9.10
CA LYS A 414 -10.12 -28.41 -9.82
C LYS A 414 -9.72 -28.23 -11.28
N THR A 415 -10.71 -28.28 -12.16
CA THR A 415 -10.53 -28.20 -13.61
C THR A 415 -11.50 -27.17 -14.18
N GLN A 416 -10.96 -26.24 -14.95
CA GLN A 416 -11.75 -25.34 -15.79
C GLN A 416 -11.94 -25.96 -17.17
N TYR A 417 -13.17 -26.00 -17.66
CA TYR A 417 -13.49 -26.56 -18.98
C TYR A 417 -14.60 -25.76 -19.67
N ASN A 418 -14.55 -25.73 -21.01
CA ASN A 418 -15.49 -25.00 -21.84
C ASN A 418 -16.56 -25.93 -22.40
N VAL A 419 -17.81 -25.65 -22.07
CA VAL A 419 -18.98 -26.24 -22.72
C VAL A 419 -19.52 -25.23 -23.74
N PRO A 420 -19.72 -25.60 -25.02
CA PRO A 420 -20.27 -24.69 -26.02
C PRO A 420 -21.59 -24.06 -25.56
N GLY A 421 -21.71 -22.73 -25.66
CA GLY A 421 -22.90 -21.99 -25.23
C GLY A 421 -22.96 -21.63 -23.73
N TYR A 422 -21.94 -21.98 -22.96
CA TYR A 422 -21.83 -21.65 -21.53
C TYR A 422 -20.57 -20.84 -21.24
N ASN A 423 -20.59 -20.09 -20.14
CA ASN A 423 -19.35 -19.59 -19.54
C ASN A 423 -18.48 -20.77 -19.08
N PRO A 424 -17.14 -20.62 -19.02
CA PRO A 424 -16.25 -21.66 -18.52
C PRO A 424 -16.72 -22.20 -17.17
N LEU A 425 -16.80 -23.51 -17.06
CA LEU A 425 -17.28 -24.21 -15.87
C LEU A 425 -16.10 -24.71 -15.03
N LEU A 426 -16.34 -24.85 -13.74
CA LEU A 426 -15.41 -25.47 -12.79
C LEU A 426 -16.00 -26.79 -12.29
N ALA A 427 -15.16 -27.83 -12.28
CA ALA A 427 -15.49 -29.13 -11.71
C ALA A 427 -14.26 -29.73 -11.01
N ILE A 428 -14.48 -30.70 -10.13
CA ILE A 428 -13.38 -31.52 -9.61
C ILE A 428 -13.02 -32.54 -10.69
N ILE A 429 -11.73 -32.73 -10.98
CA ILE A 429 -11.25 -33.57 -12.08
C ILE A 429 -11.81 -35.00 -12.04
N GLY A 430 -11.99 -35.57 -10.83
CA GLY A 430 -12.60 -36.89 -10.64
C GLY A 430 -14.08 -36.99 -10.98
N SER A 431 -14.79 -35.87 -11.14
CA SER A 431 -16.19 -35.83 -11.62
C SER A 431 -16.30 -35.72 -13.15
N LEU A 432 -15.17 -35.58 -13.84
CA LEU A 432 -15.09 -35.50 -15.30
C LEU A 432 -14.67 -36.86 -15.85
N SER A 433 -15.27 -37.27 -16.95
CA SER A 433 -14.89 -38.49 -17.67
C SER A 433 -14.29 -38.12 -19.03
N PRO A 434 -13.04 -38.53 -19.33
CA PRO A 434 -12.40 -38.25 -20.61
C PRO A 434 -13.04 -39.03 -21.76
N GLU A 435 -12.95 -38.46 -22.96
CA GLU A 435 -13.27 -39.14 -24.21
C GLU A 435 -12.32 -40.33 -24.44
N VAL A 436 -12.86 -41.44 -24.90
CA VAL A 436 -12.13 -42.67 -25.23
C VAL A 436 -12.47 -43.10 -26.66
N GLU A 437 -11.55 -43.81 -27.31
CA GLU A 437 -11.75 -44.21 -28.71
C GLU A 437 -12.81 -45.31 -28.87
N THR A 438 -12.96 -46.18 -27.87
CA THR A 438 -13.83 -47.36 -27.93
C THR A 438 -14.71 -47.48 -26.70
N ASN A 439 -15.85 -48.16 -26.85
CA ASN A 439 -16.74 -48.54 -25.75
C ASN A 439 -17.03 -50.04 -25.85
N PRO A 440 -16.95 -50.81 -24.74
CA PRO A 440 -17.15 -52.26 -24.78
C PRO A 440 -18.58 -52.68 -25.17
N ASN A 441 -19.57 -51.80 -25.00
CA ASN A 441 -20.98 -52.10 -25.22
C ASN A 441 -21.55 -51.45 -26.49
N PHE A 442 -20.87 -50.47 -27.06
CA PHE A 442 -21.41 -49.63 -28.14
C PHE A 442 -20.38 -49.40 -29.24
N ASN A 443 -20.85 -49.42 -30.49
CA ASN A 443 -20.03 -49.24 -31.67
C ASN A 443 -20.15 -47.82 -32.19
N LYS A 444 -19.02 -47.23 -32.57
CA LYS A 444 -19.00 -45.89 -33.16
C LYS A 444 -19.76 -45.93 -34.48
N ASP A 445 -20.38 -44.80 -34.83
CA ASP A 445 -21.18 -44.66 -36.04
C ASP A 445 -22.43 -45.55 -36.15
N SER A 446 -22.78 -46.30 -35.11
CA SER A 446 -24.03 -47.07 -35.04
C SER A 446 -25.15 -46.25 -34.42
N TYR A 447 -26.40 -46.53 -34.80
CA TYR A 447 -27.57 -45.85 -34.23
C TYR A 447 -28.02 -46.53 -32.94
N TYR A 448 -28.40 -45.71 -31.97
CA TYR A 448 -28.95 -46.15 -30.69
C TYR A 448 -30.11 -45.26 -30.26
N ALA A 449 -31.00 -45.83 -29.45
CA ALA A 449 -32.01 -45.07 -28.72
C ALA A 449 -31.64 -44.98 -27.23
N ASN A 450 -31.93 -43.85 -26.57
CA ASN A 450 -31.85 -43.73 -25.12
C ASN A 450 -33.19 -44.11 -24.43
N SER A 451 -33.23 -44.01 -23.10
CA SER A 451 -34.44 -44.25 -22.30
C SER A 451 -35.60 -43.30 -22.59
N ASP A 452 -35.29 -42.11 -23.09
CA ASP A 452 -36.27 -41.10 -23.50
C ASP A 452 -36.69 -41.27 -24.96
N PHE A 453 -36.34 -42.40 -25.59
CA PHE A 453 -36.68 -42.73 -26.98
C PHE A 453 -36.13 -41.74 -28.01
N SER A 454 -35.14 -40.93 -27.62
CA SER A 454 -34.36 -40.11 -28.54
C SER A 454 -33.36 -41.00 -29.27
N VAL A 455 -33.30 -40.83 -30.59
CA VAL A 455 -32.45 -41.64 -31.47
C VAL A 455 -31.29 -40.79 -31.99
N GLY A 456 -30.11 -41.38 -32.04
CA GLY A 456 -28.96 -40.77 -32.68
C GLY A 456 -27.85 -41.76 -32.98
N LYS A 457 -26.87 -41.28 -33.74
CA LYS A 457 -25.67 -42.01 -34.12
C LYS A 457 -24.58 -41.80 -33.07
N ALA A 458 -23.98 -42.88 -32.59
CA ALA A 458 -22.88 -42.83 -31.61
C ALA A 458 -21.68 -42.08 -32.17
N ASN A 459 -21.35 -40.95 -31.55
CA ASN A 459 -20.32 -40.02 -32.00
C ASN A 459 -19.07 -40.05 -31.11
N ARG A 460 -19.24 -39.96 -29.79
CA ARG A 460 -18.14 -39.98 -28.81
C ARG A 460 -18.43 -40.92 -27.66
N PHE A 461 -17.38 -41.50 -27.10
CA PHE A 461 -17.45 -42.37 -25.94
C PHE A 461 -16.67 -41.78 -24.79
N PHE A 462 -17.13 -42.03 -23.57
CA PHE A 462 -16.47 -41.55 -22.37
C PHE A 462 -16.15 -42.71 -21.43
N LYS A 463 -15.02 -42.61 -20.72
CA LYS A 463 -14.48 -43.65 -19.81
C LYS A 463 -15.51 -44.18 -18.79
N ASN A 464 -16.43 -43.34 -18.32
CA ASN A 464 -17.49 -43.72 -17.37
C ASN A 464 -18.69 -44.48 -17.99
N GLY A 465 -18.63 -44.77 -19.30
CA GLY A 465 -19.64 -45.49 -20.08
C GLY A 465 -20.71 -44.60 -20.72
N GLN A 466 -20.66 -43.28 -20.55
CA GLN A 466 -21.52 -42.35 -21.28
C GLN A 466 -21.13 -42.31 -22.77
N VAL A 467 -22.13 -42.03 -23.62
CA VAL A 467 -21.99 -41.94 -25.08
C VAL A 467 -22.71 -40.69 -25.56
N GLU A 468 -22.03 -39.88 -26.37
CA GLU A 468 -22.66 -38.81 -27.15
C GLU A 468 -23.32 -39.40 -28.39
N LEU A 469 -24.60 -39.10 -28.57
CA LEU A 469 -25.37 -39.41 -29.76
C LEU A 469 -25.65 -38.13 -30.53
N LEU A 470 -25.43 -38.15 -31.84
CA LEU A 470 -25.83 -37.10 -32.78
C LEU A 470 -27.05 -37.55 -33.54
N ASN A 471 -28.17 -36.83 -33.42
CA ASN A 471 -29.33 -37.11 -34.25
C ASN A 471 -29.15 -36.57 -35.68
N ASP A 472 -30.04 -36.97 -36.60
CA ASP A 472 -29.97 -36.55 -38.00
C ASP A 472 -30.25 -35.04 -38.19
N SER A 473 -30.73 -34.32 -37.17
CA SER A 473 -30.83 -32.85 -37.16
C SER A 473 -29.57 -32.13 -36.66
N GLY A 474 -28.51 -32.87 -36.30
CA GLY A 474 -27.25 -32.33 -35.79
C GLY A 474 -27.27 -31.93 -34.30
N SER A 475 -28.35 -32.22 -33.57
CA SER A 475 -28.41 -32.04 -32.12
C SER A 475 -27.73 -33.19 -31.40
N SER A 476 -27.02 -32.90 -30.32
CA SER A 476 -26.35 -33.93 -29.51
C SER A 476 -27.04 -34.14 -28.17
N PHE A 477 -27.00 -35.37 -27.68
CA PHE A 477 -27.41 -35.74 -26.34
C PHE A 477 -26.51 -36.86 -25.81
N VAL A 478 -26.40 -36.97 -24.48
CA VAL A 478 -25.56 -37.98 -23.83
C VAL A 478 -26.40 -38.94 -23.02
N SER A 479 -26.13 -40.24 -23.16
CA SER A 479 -26.74 -41.28 -22.34
C SER A 479 -25.75 -42.38 -22.01
N LYS A 480 -26.01 -43.09 -20.91
CA LYS A 480 -25.30 -44.32 -20.52
C LYS A 480 -26.12 -45.58 -20.83
N LEU A 481 -27.45 -45.45 -20.85
CA LEU A 481 -28.36 -46.55 -21.16
C LEU A 481 -28.86 -46.38 -22.60
N LEU A 482 -28.41 -47.29 -23.47
CA LEU A 482 -28.68 -47.27 -24.89
C LEU A 482 -29.24 -48.62 -25.36
N PHE A 483 -30.10 -48.56 -26.37
CA PHE A 483 -30.75 -49.71 -26.97
C PHE A 483 -30.41 -49.77 -28.46
N ALA A 484 -29.96 -50.94 -28.91
CA ALA A 484 -29.54 -51.16 -30.28
C ALA A 484 -30.73 -51.18 -31.26
N GLU A 485 -30.43 -50.85 -32.52
CA GLU A 485 -31.33 -51.05 -33.64
C GLU A 485 -31.66 -52.55 -33.80
N VAL A 486 -32.90 -52.85 -34.14
CA VAL A 486 -33.40 -54.21 -34.42
C VAL A 486 -34.13 -54.21 -35.75
N ASN A 487 -34.23 -55.38 -36.39
CA ASN A 487 -34.90 -55.46 -37.70
C ASN A 487 -36.42 -55.24 -37.61
N HIS A 488 -37.03 -55.61 -36.49
CA HIS A 488 -38.46 -55.41 -36.25
C HIS A 488 -38.77 -55.37 -34.75
N ILE A 489 -39.83 -54.66 -34.38
CA ILE A 489 -40.38 -54.67 -33.01
C ILE A 489 -41.89 -54.43 -33.05
N ASN A 490 -42.70 -55.33 -32.46
CA ASN A 490 -44.17 -55.22 -32.41
C ASN A 490 -44.82 -54.88 -33.77
N GLY A 491 -44.33 -55.44 -34.87
CA GLY A 491 -44.83 -55.17 -36.23
C GLY A 491 -44.25 -53.93 -36.92
N TYR A 492 -43.40 -53.15 -36.24
CA TYR A 492 -42.67 -52.02 -36.82
C TYR A 492 -41.35 -52.50 -37.40
N MET A 493 -41.04 -52.08 -38.61
CA MET A 493 -39.75 -52.21 -39.28
C MET A 493 -39.46 -50.99 -40.16
N SER A 494 -38.24 -50.85 -40.66
CA SER A 494 -37.95 -49.80 -41.64
C SER A 494 -38.93 -49.86 -42.82
N GLY A 495 -39.48 -48.72 -43.23
CA GLY A 495 -40.53 -48.62 -44.24
C GLY A 495 -41.96 -48.69 -43.70
N THR A 496 -42.17 -49.02 -42.41
CA THR A 496 -43.52 -49.05 -41.82
C THR A 496 -44.10 -47.64 -41.79
N PRO A 497 -45.30 -47.38 -42.33
CA PRO A 497 -45.94 -46.08 -42.18
C PRO A 497 -46.31 -45.87 -40.71
N VAL A 498 -46.06 -44.66 -40.19
CA VAL A 498 -46.32 -44.31 -38.80
C VAL A 498 -47.11 -43.02 -38.70
N VAL A 499 -47.88 -42.87 -37.63
CA VAL A 499 -48.64 -41.66 -37.32
C VAL A 499 -48.33 -41.18 -35.90
N THR A 500 -48.13 -39.87 -35.76
CA THR A 500 -47.95 -39.20 -34.47
C THR A 500 -49.30 -38.79 -33.85
N PRO A 501 -49.35 -38.28 -32.61
CA PRO A 501 -50.59 -37.81 -32.02
C PRO A 501 -51.26 -36.67 -32.80
N SER A 502 -50.47 -35.90 -33.55
CA SER A 502 -50.88 -34.78 -34.40
C SER A 502 -51.19 -35.17 -35.85
N GLU A 503 -51.39 -36.46 -36.14
CA GLU A 503 -51.66 -36.98 -37.50
C GLU A 503 -50.56 -36.72 -38.53
N ILE A 504 -49.33 -36.48 -38.08
CA ILE A 504 -48.21 -36.38 -39.00
C ILE A 504 -47.89 -37.78 -39.48
N ALA A 505 -48.26 -38.05 -40.73
CA ALA A 505 -47.88 -39.26 -41.43
C ALA A 505 -46.37 -39.24 -41.70
N GLY A 506 -45.70 -40.31 -41.29
CA GLY A 506 -44.29 -40.54 -41.53
C GLY A 506 -44.03 -41.98 -41.94
N THR A 507 -42.76 -42.29 -42.12
CA THR A 507 -42.29 -43.64 -42.40
C THR A 507 -41.16 -43.95 -41.44
N ALA A 508 -41.29 -45.03 -40.68
CA ALA A 508 -40.24 -45.53 -39.81
C ALA A 508 -38.96 -45.76 -40.62
N THR A 509 -37.86 -45.15 -40.20
CA THR A 509 -36.55 -45.34 -40.79
C THR A 509 -35.78 -46.42 -40.05
N ARG A 510 -35.88 -46.44 -38.71
CA ARG A 510 -35.16 -47.34 -37.80
C ARG A 510 -36.02 -47.69 -36.60
N VAL A 511 -35.83 -48.89 -36.05
CA VAL A 511 -36.57 -49.36 -34.86
C VAL A 511 -35.60 -49.96 -33.83
N PHE A 512 -35.86 -49.77 -32.54
CA PHE A 512 -34.90 -50.07 -31.47
C PHE A 512 -35.49 -51.00 -30.41
N ALA A 513 -34.63 -51.76 -29.72
CA ALA A 513 -35.02 -52.80 -28.76
C ALA A 513 -35.91 -52.32 -27.58
N ASN A 514 -35.89 -51.03 -27.24
CA ASN A 514 -36.77 -50.42 -26.23
C ASN A 514 -38.11 -49.89 -26.77
N GLY A 515 -38.44 -50.18 -28.03
CA GLY A 515 -39.63 -49.65 -28.68
C GLY A 515 -39.50 -48.21 -29.13
N ALA A 516 -38.30 -47.61 -29.12
CA ALA A 516 -38.06 -46.37 -29.84
C ALA A 516 -38.11 -46.63 -31.35
N VAL A 517 -38.57 -45.65 -32.10
CA VAL A 517 -38.61 -45.65 -33.56
C VAL A 517 -38.24 -44.26 -34.02
N GLU A 518 -37.28 -44.21 -34.93
CA GLU A 518 -37.01 -43.02 -35.72
C GLU A 518 -37.86 -43.09 -36.99
N TYR A 519 -38.44 -41.97 -37.37
CA TYR A 519 -39.28 -41.86 -38.55
C TYR A 519 -38.97 -40.58 -39.31
N SER A 520 -39.10 -40.66 -40.62
CA SER A 520 -39.03 -39.49 -41.49
C SER A 520 -40.42 -39.03 -41.89
N TYR A 521 -40.63 -37.73 -41.97
CA TYR A 521 -41.88 -37.11 -42.37
C TYR A 521 -41.62 -35.84 -43.18
N THR A 522 -42.62 -35.39 -43.94
CA THR A 522 -42.52 -34.17 -44.74
C THR A 522 -43.25 -33.05 -44.04
N LEU A 523 -42.52 -31.98 -43.69
CA LEU A 523 -43.16 -30.76 -43.21
C LEU A 523 -43.82 -30.04 -44.39
N ALA A 524 -45.14 -29.86 -44.31
CA ALA A 524 -45.88 -29.06 -45.28
C ALA A 524 -45.36 -27.62 -45.31
N LYS A 525 -45.43 -26.96 -46.48
CA LYS A 525 -45.04 -25.56 -46.65
C LYS A 525 -45.76 -24.69 -45.62
N SER A 526 -45.01 -23.98 -44.78
CA SER A 526 -45.57 -23.01 -43.84
C SER A 526 -45.53 -21.61 -44.46
N LYS A 527 -46.27 -20.65 -43.90
CA LYS A 527 -46.22 -19.23 -44.30
C LYS A 527 -44.80 -18.62 -44.22
N PHE A 528 -43.87 -19.27 -43.52
CA PHE A 528 -42.50 -18.81 -43.29
C PHE A 528 -41.43 -19.66 -44.00
N ASN A 529 -41.79 -20.76 -44.66
CA ASN A 529 -40.83 -21.64 -45.33
C ASN A 529 -41.39 -22.17 -46.67
N HIS A 530 -40.80 -21.72 -47.77
CA HIS A 530 -41.29 -21.97 -49.14
C HIS A 530 -40.88 -23.33 -49.74
N THR A 531 -40.15 -24.15 -48.99
CA THR A 531 -39.65 -25.47 -49.44
C THR A 531 -40.15 -26.57 -48.51
N GLU A 532 -40.64 -27.67 -49.11
CA GLU A 532 -40.87 -28.92 -48.38
C GLU A 532 -39.52 -29.43 -47.89
N ARG A 533 -39.45 -29.78 -46.60
CA ARG A 533 -38.24 -30.33 -46.01
C ARG A 533 -38.57 -31.68 -45.39
N LYS A 534 -37.75 -32.68 -45.72
CA LYS A 534 -37.73 -33.95 -45.02
C LYS A 534 -37.19 -33.69 -43.61
N ALA A 535 -37.97 -34.03 -42.60
CA ALA A 535 -37.60 -33.95 -41.20
C ALA A 535 -37.57 -35.35 -40.60
N PHE A 536 -36.91 -35.47 -39.45
CA PHE A 536 -36.79 -36.71 -38.70
C PHE A 536 -37.33 -36.48 -37.29
N GLY A 537 -38.08 -37.45 -36.80
CA GLY A 537 -38.58 -37.49 -35.44
C GLY A 537 -38.24 -38.84 -34.81
N SER A 538 -38.29 -38.89 -33.49
CA SER A 538 -38.13 -40.12 -32.74
C SER A 538 -39.23 -40.24 -31.69
N GLY A 539 -39.79 -41.42 -31.53
CA GLY A 539 -40.90 -41.66 -30.61
C GLY A 539 -40.92 -43.09 -30.08
N LYS A 540 -41.76 -43.31 -29.06
CA LYS A 540 -42.03 -44.63 -28.48
C LYS A 540 -43.22 -45.27 -29.17
N VAL A 541 -43.12 -46.54 -29.55
CA VAL A 541 -44.25 -47.35 -30.00
C VAL A 541 -45.36 -47.37 -28.95
N MET A 542 -46.57 -47.03 -29.36
CA MET A 542 -47.76 -47.09 -28.52
C MET A 542 -47.97 -48.53 -28.00
N GLY A 543 -48.12 -48.69 -26.69
CA GLY A 543 -48.38 -50.01 -26.10
C GLY A 543 -47.18 -50.97 -26.21
N PHE A 544 -45.97 -50.44 -26.41
CA PHE A 544 -44.75 -51.25 -26.44
C PHE A 544 -44.59 -52.14 -25.19
N ASP A 545 -44.85 -51.57 -24.02
CA ASP A 545 -45.00 -52.29 -22.76
C ASP A 545 -46.50 -52.40 -22.43
N PRO A 546 -47.09 -53.61 -22.43
CA PRO A 546 -48.50 -53.81 -22.09
C PRO A 546 -48.88 -53.28 -20.69
N LYS A 547 -47.92 -53.15 -19.78
CA LYS A 547 -48.15 -52.59 -18.45
C LYS A 547 -48.27 -51.07 -18.45
N GLN A 548 -47.79 -50.41 -19.51
CA GLN A 548 -47.76 -48.95 -19.66
C GLN A 548 -48.78 -48.43 -20.67
N THR A 549 -49.64 -49.29 -21.23
CA THR A 549 -50.59 -48.89 -22.29
C THR A 549 -51.52 -47.76 -21.84
N LYS A 550 -51.95 -47.77 -20.57
CA LYS A 550 -52.82 -46.72 -20.02
C LYS A 550 -52.08 -45.38 -19.91
N GLU A 551 -50.81 -45.41 -19.51
CA GLU A 551 -49.95 -44.24 -19.42
C GLU A 551 -49.63 -43.68 -20.80
N ASP A 552 -49.41 -44.57 -21.78
CA ASP A 552 -49.20 -44.20 -23.18
C ASP A 552 -50.45 -43.51 -23.76
N GLU A 553 -51.68 -44.00 -23.47
CA GLU A 553 -52.95 -43.35 -23.83
C GLU A 553 -53.07 -41.93 -23.25
N VAL A 554 -52.75 -41.79 -21.95
CA VAL A 554 -52.78 -40.50 -21.27
C VAL A 554 -51.75 -39.54 -21.87
N SER A 555 -50.53 -40.02 -22.16
CA SER A 555 -49.49 -39.25 -22.83
C SER A 555 -49.95 -38.80 -24.21
N TRP A 556 -50.59 -39.67 -24.97
CA TRP A 556 -51.11 -39.36 -26.30
C TRP A 556 -52.18 -38.26 -26.25
N ILE A 557 -53.16 -38.39 -25.36
CA ILE A 557 -54.22 -37.38 -25.17
C ILE A 557 -53.63 -36.03 -24.78
N ARG A 558 -52.62 -36.01 -23.90
CA ARG A 558 -51.95 -34.76 -23.49
C ARG A 558 -51.14 -34.13 -24.61
N SER A 559 -50.35 -34.91 -25.36
CA SER A 559 -49.61 -34.41 -26.52
C SER A 559 -50.54 -33.82 -27.58
N LEU A 560 -51.66 -34.50 -27.87
CA LEU A 560 -52.69 -33.98 -28.76
C LEU A 560 -53.33 -32.69 -28.21
N ALA A 561 -53.63 -32.63 -26.92
CA ALA A 561 -54.16 -31.42 -26.29
C ALA A 561 -53.18 -30.24 -26.40
N THR A 562 -51.90 -30.45 -26.12
CA THR A 562 -50.87 -29.42 -26.31
C THR A 562 -50.83 -28.95 -27.76
N HIS A 563 -50.80 -29.88 -28.71
CA HIS A 563 -50.78 -29.57 -30.14
C HIS A 563 -52.00 -28.73 -30.58
N LEU A 564 -53.21 -29.08 -30.13
CA LEU A 564 -54.44 -28.34 -30.43
C LEU A 564 -54.57 -27.00 -29.68
N ALA A 565 -53.77 -26.79 -28.63
CA ALA A 565 -53.67 -25.52 -27.92
C ALA A 565 -52.71 -24.55 -28.62
N GLU A 566 -51.63 -25.05 -29.22
CA GLU A 566 -50.56 -24.29 -29.87
C GLU A 566 -50.83 -23.91 -31.34
N SER A 567 -52.07 -24.09 -31.83
CA SER A 567 -52.46 -23.92 -33.25
C SER A 567 -52.32 -22.51 -33.84
N ASP A 568 -51.58 -21.59 -33.19
CA ASP A 568 -51.18 -20.27 -33.68
C ASP A 568 -49.68 -20.19 -34.10
N GLY A 569 -49.02 -21.33 -34.37
CA GLY A 569 -47.91 -21.36 -35.34
C GLY A 569 -46.48 -21.54 -34.81
N ASN A 570 -46.27 -21.97 -33.57
CA ASN A 570 -44.96 -22.44 -33.11
C ASN A 570 -45.07 -23.92 -32.67
N PHE A 571 -44.43 -24.80 -33.43
CA PHE A 571 -44.52 -26.25 -33.25
C PHE A 571 -43.29 -26.75 -32.46
N PHE A 572 -43.48 -27.36 -31.29
CA PHE A 572 -42.41 -28.02 -30.55
C PHE A 572 -42.66 -29.54 -30.46
N PHE A 573 -41.80 -30.34 -31.07
CA PHE A 573 -41.73 -31.78 -30.82
C PHE A 573 -40.98 -32.00 -29.50
N GLY A 574 -41.68 -32.49 -28.48
CA GLY A 574 -41.03 -32.99 -27.26
C GLY A 574 -40.48 -34.40 -27.50
N SER A 575 -39.36 -34.73 -26.87
CA SER A 575 -38.65 -36.02 -26.98
C SER A 575 -39.38 -37.21 -26.32
N SER A 576 -40.68 -37.37 -26.55
CA SER A 576 -41.45 -38.50 -25.97
C SER A 576 -42.72 -38.85 -26.76
N ASP A 577 -42.81 -38.43 -28.01
CA ASP A 577 -43.98 -38.68 -28.83
C ASP A 577 -44.26 -40.17 -28.94
N LYS A 578 -45.54 -40.51 -28.76
CA LYS A 578 -46.03 -41.88 -28.95
C LYS A 578 -46.35 -42.03 -30.43
N ILE A 579 -45.92 -43.12 -31.03
CA ILE A 579 -46.16 -43.38 -32.45
C ILE A 579 -46.95 -44.67 -32.66
N LEU A 580 -47.79 -44.68 -33.68
CA LEU A 580 -48.59 -45.84 -34.06
C LEU A 580 -48.21 -46.27 -35.49
N ALA A 581 -48.05 -47.57 -35.74
CA ALA A 581 -47.96 -48.11 -37.09
C ALA A 581 -49.32 -47.96 -37.79
N ASP A 582 -49.29 -47.67 -39.09
CA ASP A 582 -50.35 -47.19 -39.99
C ASP A 582 -51.86 -47.45 -39.68
N GLN A 583 -52.66 -46.60 -40.33
CA GLN A 583 -54.10 -46.32 -40.41
C GLN A 583 -55.13 -47.43 -40.13
N ILE A 584 -54.78 -48.71 -40.13
CA ILE A 584 -55.75 -49.77 -39.79
C ILE A 584 -56.02 -49.75 -38.27
N GLY A 585 -55.02 -49.40 -37.45
CA GLY A 585 -55.17 -49.31 -35.99
C GLY A 585 -55.53 -47.92 -35.45
N TYR A 586 -55.31 -46.86 -36.22
CA TYR A 586 -55.45 -45.49 -35.74
C TYR A 586 -56.90 -45.06 -35.44
N PRO A 587 -57.90 -45.35 -36.29
CA PRO A 587 -59.31 -45.09 -35.97
C PRO A 587 -59.79 -45.85 -34.73
N ALA A 588 -59.33 -47.10 -34.54
CA ALA A 588 -59.64 -47.89 -33.35
C ALA A 588 -59.01 -47.27 -32.08
N LEU A 589 -57.75 -46.85 -32.16
CA LEU A 589 -57.09 -46.13 -31.07
C LEU A 589 -57.80 -44.81 -30.76
N LYS A 590 -58.21 -44.03 -31.77
CA LYS A 590 -58.98 -42.78 -31.57
C LYS A 590 -60.25 -43.00 -30.76
N LEU A 591 -61.03 -44.03 -31.07
CA LEU A 591 -62.22 -44.40 -30.31
C LEU A 591 -61.88 -44.79 -28.86
N GLN A 592 -60.81 -45.55 -28.66
CA GLN A 592 -60.32 -45.92 -27.33
C GLN A 592 -59.88 -44.69 -26.51
N LEU A 593 -59.10 -43.78 -27.11
CA LEU A 593 -58.68 -42.52 -26.51
C LEU A 593 -59.88 -41.60 -26.23
N PHE A 594 -60.88 -41.57 -27.10
CA PHE A 594 -62.13 -40.81 -26.90
C PHE A 594 -62.92 -41.34 -25.70
N ALA A 595 -63.09 -42.67 -25.61
CA ALA A 595 -63.73 -43.31 -24.47
C ALA A 595 -62.97 -43.00 -23.16
N ARG A 596 -61.63 -43.05 -23.20
CA ARG A 596 -60.78 -42.73 -22.05
C ARG A 596 -60.89 -41.27 -21.63
N LEU A 597 -60.81 -40.34 -22.59
CA LEU A 597 -60.98 -38.91 -22.34
C LEU A 597 -62.32 -38.66 -21.64
N ASN A 598 -63.42 -39.26 -22.12
CA ASN A 598 -64.76 -39.12 -21.54
C ASN A 598 -64.87 -39.71 -20.12
N GLY A 599 -64.25 -40.86 -19.87
CA GLY A 599 -64.20 -41.49 -18.55
C GLY A 599 -63.38 -40.70 -17.51
N GLU A 600 -62.42 -39.88 -17.95
CA GLU A 600 -61.53 -39.14 -17.06
C GLU A 600 -61.46 -37.63 -17.37
N PRO A 601 -62.37 -36.81 -16.80
CA PRO A 601 -62.41 -35.36 -16.98
C PRO A 601 -61.10 -34.63 -16.71
N LYS A 602 -60.28 -35.15 -15.79
CA LYS A 602 -59.03 -34.52 -15.33
C LYS A 602 -57.87 -34.63 -16.33
N LEU A 603 -57.99 -35.44 -17.39
CA LEU A 603 -56.92 -35.60 -18.40
C LEU A 603 -56.66 -34.32 -19.20
N VAL A 604 -57.73 -33.55 -19.46
CA VAL A 604 -57.67 -32.21 -20.07
C VAL A 604 -58.61 -31.30 -19.28
N GLN A 605 -58.05 -30.50 -18.37
CA GLN A 605 -58.83 -29.70 -17.42
C GLN A 605 -59.54 -28.51 -18.08
N ASN A 606 -58.95 -27.92 -19.12
CA ASN A 606 -59.56 -26.83 -19.86
C ASN A 606 -60.71 -27.36 -20.73
N SER A 607 -61.94 -26.93 -20.45
CA SER A 607 -63.15 -27.43 -21.11
C SER A 607 -63.20 -27.13 -22.60
N ALA A 608 -62.71 -25.98 -23.04
CA ALA A 608 -62.65 -25.61 -24.46
C ALA A 608 -61.62 -26.45 -25.21
N LEU A 609 -60.43 -26.65 -24.63
CA LEU A 609 -59.40 -27.51 -25.20
C LEU A 609 -59.85 -28.97 -25.24
N ARG A 610 -60.50 -29.44 -24.16
CA ARG A 610 -61.09 -30.77 -24.09
C ARG A 610 -62.12 -30.98 -25.21
N ALA A 611 -62.99 -30.01 -25.47
CA ALA A 611 -63.93 -30.09 -26.59
C ALA A 611 -63.23 -30.21 -27.94
N LYS A 612 -62.12 -29.49 -28.16
CA LYS A 612 -61.30 -29.64 -29.37
C LYS A 612 -60.69 -31.05 -29.49
N VAL A 613 -60.10 -31.57 -28.41
CA VAL A 613 -59.52 -32.92 -28.37
C VAL A 613 -60.60 -33.99 -28.60
N SER A 614 -61.76 -33.86 -27.94
CA SER A 614 -62.92 -34.73 -28.14
C SER A 614 -63.43 -34.71 -29.58
N ALA A 615 -63.51 -33.53 -30.20
CA ALA A 615 -63.93 -33.40 -31.60
C ALA A 615 -62.93 -34.07 -32.55
N PHE A 616 -61.62 -33.88 -32.30
CA PHE A 616 -60.55 -34.50 -33.08
C PHE A 616 -60.59 -36.04 -33.00
N LEU A 617 -60.69 -36.60 -31.79
CA LEU A 617 -60.72 -38.05 -31.59
C LEU A 617 -62.00 -38.72 -32.14
N ASN A 618 -63.09 -37.97 -32.28
CA ASN A 618 -64.38 -38.49 -32.77
C ASN A 618 -64.61 -38.25 -34.28
N ALA A 619 -63.70 -37.57 -34.98
CA ALA A 619 -63.91 -37.12 -36.36
C ALA A 619 -64.13 -38.26 -37.37
N ASP A 620 -63.53 -39.43 -37.14
CA ASP A 620 -63.58 -40.58 -38.06
C ASP A 620 -64.73 -41.56 -37.74
N ALA A 621 -65.48 -41.34 -36.65
CA ALA A 621 -66.51 -42.28 -36.17
C ALA A 621 -67.82 -42.25 -36.96
N GLY A 622 -67.95 -41.41 -37.99
CA GLY A 622 -69.09 -41.41 -38.91
C GLY A 622 -70.46 -41.44 -38.22
N GLY A 623 -70.78 -40.47 -37.35
CA GLY A 623 -72.14 -40.39 -36.79
C GLY A 623 -72.34 -39.48 -35.59
N THR A 624 -73.06 -38.37 -35.84
CA THR A 624 -73.84 -37.53 -34.91
C THR A 624 -73.13 -36.85 -33.72
N SER A 625 -73.31 -35.53 -33.64
CA SER A 625 -72.94 -34.66 -32.51
C SER A 625 -73.17 -35.31 -31.14
N PRO A 626 -72.28 -35.09 -30.15
CA PRO A 626 -72.55 -35.49 -28.79
C PRO A 626 -73.79 -34.75 -28.27
N VAL A 627 -74.80 -35.52 -27.87
CA VAL A 627 -75.96 -35.04 -27.12
C VAL A 627 -75.45 -34.38 -25.83
N PRO A 628 -75.91 -33.16 -25.49
CA PRO A 628 -75.50 -32.52 -24.24
C PRO A 628 -75.97 -33.34 -23.06
N ASN A 629 -75.06 -33.55 -22.11
CA ASN A 629 -75.32 -34.23 -20.84
C ASN A 629 -76.41 -33.45 -20.05
N PRO A 630 -77.60 -34.02 -19.77
CA PRO A 630 -78.63 -33.33 -19.01
C PRO A 630 -78.31 -33.46 -17.52
N GLY A 631 -77.38 -32.63 -17.03
CA GLY A 631 -76.94 -32.74 -15.63
C GLY A 631 -76.21 -31.54 -15.04
N SER A 632 -76.12 -30.40 -15.75
CA SER A 632 -75.53 -29.18 -15.19
C SER A 632 -76.63 -28.18 -14.84
N PRO A 633 -76.78 -27.77 -13.57
CA PRO A 633 -77.69 -26.70 -13.20
C PRO A 633 -77.24 -25.41 -13.87
N ALA A 634 -78.19 -24.68 -14.48
CA ALA A 634 -77.94 -23.37 -15.05
C ALA A 634 -77.32 -22.44 -13.98
N PRO A 635 -76.26 -21.67 -14.31
CA PRO A 635 -75.75 -20.65 -13.40
C PRO A 635 -76.83 -19.57 -13.23
N ARG A 636 -77.22 -19.32 -11.98
CA ARG A 636 -78.05 -18.17 -11.60
C ARG A 636 -77.41 -16.89 -12.15
N GLN A 637 -78.11 -16.23 -13.09
CA GLN A 637 -77.81 -14.86 -13.46
C GLN A 637 -77.95 -13.97 -12.23
N ARG A 638 -76.83 -13.47 -11.73
CA ARG A 638 -76.79 -12.42 -10.72
C ARG A 638 -77.12 -11.12 -11.44
N SER A 639 -78.33 -10.61 -11.21
CA SER A 639 -78.77 -9.29 -11.65
C SER A 639 -77.80 -8.23 -11.12
N GLY A 640 -77.06 -7.60 -12.04
CA GLY A 640 -76.31 -6.38 -11.75
C GLY A 640 -77.28 -5.26 -11.41
N ARG A 641 -77.33 -4.92 -10.12
CA ARG A 641 -78.00 -3.72 -9.61
C ARG A 641 -77.09 -2.54 -9.92
N ARG A 642 -77.55 -1.63 -10.78
CA ARG A 642 -77.05 -0.25 -10.85
C ARG A 642 -77.47 0.48 -9.57
N GLY A 643 -76.60 1.35 -9.10
CA GLY A 643 -76.93 2.40 -8.15
C GLY A 643 -75.66 3.00 -7.58
N ASP A 644 -75.54 4.31 -7.74
CA ASP A 644 -75.04 5.19 -6.69
C ASP A 644 -75.46 4.73 -5.27
#